data_AF-A0A9W8YE48-F1
#
_entry.id   AF-A0A9W8YE48-F1
#
_cell.length_a   1.000
_cell.length_b   1.000
_cell.length_c   1.000
_cell.angle_alpha   90.00
_cell.angle_beta   90.00
_cell.angle_gamma   90.00
#
_symmetry.space_group_name_H-M   'P 1'
#
loop_
_entity.id
_entity.type
_entity.pdbx_description
1 polymer ?
#
loop_
_entity_poly.entity_id
_entity_poly.type
_entity_poly.pdbx_seq_one_letter_code
_entity_poly.pdbx_strand_id
1 'polypeptide(L)'
;MPPKGKKGQEKGKSAEEERDEPLQAVILADPFETRFNPFTLEHPRCLLPLANTPLIEYTFEFLANAGVEEIFVYCGAHREQVEEYISRSKWSAQSSPFSRLELIQSTSHSIGDAMRDLDSRSLLTGDFLMVYGDVVSNLPLESALVAHRARRTKDKNAIMTMVLREAGNTHRTKARGTSPVFVIDPTKDRCLHFEQMPNRDQTHYLSIDPELLSSHQELEVRQDLIDCGIDICTPDVLALWSDNFDFPSAAEGLPTQSLCGTGEESSRIRLCQQGHCFTLGVSPLCPDSNLVQGQSYRLQKGNIYKEEGVILARDCVIGSKTVIGRGTSIGDKSTITNSIIGRHCQIGRNVKIDGAYLWDYASIGDGSTVTRSIIANEASIGRRCTIEAGALISYGVSISEGITIRGDHRITRAKRRREADEDLFRGNPDPAIVGQKGDGFEFQDSDEEDEDELVDGLVCAGPIYNLSNESISTLNSDSDADDFEIRHDRSAASSFLSVGSADSQHAANFDHDASASIYDSLVEGHESANIQLELTALRMSTNASDHQVRRAVVSSFVKRITQLIKSGQPIKNAVAQVFGQHKELIDRAIFDKNASNKSDQVDFMLLLQADLVHKDSGETILLSAATKLVELDAVEEDGMLQWWEDDKSTENDEMTRVREKTKSLIEFLQQESEEESEEGNNRLSPAEEPQKKKKLQKPPAIDLPATPVTDASDKMDSDDDFNSSVSGDQFDDQDSDMGLEEDSDFDMEQDDVGFESQDKDIKPTRQAYEVDYKVFDPAQIQGQQDKQIDEVSSILGQPPEAAAILLRHLRWNKERLIDQYMEKTEEVLENAGLGKDSTTNPPRLQKVPGFVCDICCDDSPNVDTFAMKCDHRFCVDCYRQYLSTKISDEGEAARIRCPGEGCTRIVDSKSLDLLVAADLHDRYHVLLTRTYVDDKENLKWCPAPDCKYAVECPVKSKDLGRVVPTVHCDCGHDFCFGCTLNNHQPAPCSLVKRWLKKCEDDSETANWISANTKECPKCNSTIEKNGGCNHMTCRKCRHEFCWMCMGVWSEHGTSWYNCNRFEEKSGSDARDAQAKSRQSLERYLHYYNRYANHEQSAKLDKDIYLKTEKKMQQLQNSSGMSWIEVQFLDQASQALQHCRQVLKWTYAFAYYLARNNLTEIFEDNQKDLEMAVENLSEMFEKPIDQLQNLKVDMLDKTSYCTKRRIILLNDTAENLKSGNWEFNVALT
;
A
#
# COMPACT_ATOMS: atom_id res chain seq x y z
N MET A 1 28.09 -64.96 -26.24
CA MET A 1 27.42 -64.28 -25.12
C MET A 1 28.47 -63.53 -24.32
N PRO A 2 28.27 -62.26 -23.94
CA PRO A 2 27.58 -61.19 -24.69
C PRO A 2 28.59 -60.43 -25.59
N PRO A 3 28.22 -59.99 -26.81
CA PRO A 3 29.17 -59.38 -27.75
C PRO A 3 28.98 -57.87 -27.97
N LYS A 4 30.02 -57.24 -28.55
CA LYS A 4 29.97 -56.16 -29.57
C LYS A 4 28.74 -55.23 -29.58
N GLY A 5 28.87 -54.00 -29.04
CA GLY A 5 27.99 -52.86 -29.32
C GLY A 5 28.76 -51.72 -30.00
N LYS A 6 28.30 -51.24 -31.17
CA LYS A 6 29.02 -50.27 -32.01
C LYS A 6 29.14 -48.89 -31.35
N LYS A 7 30.28 -48.21 -31.55
CA LYS A 7 30.34 -46.73 -31.41
C LYS A 7 29.44 -46.10 -32.49
N GLY A 8 28.50 -45.25 -32.07
CA GLY A 8 28.02 -44.11 -32.87
C GLY A 8 28.83 -42.86 -32.49
N GLN A 9 28.98 -41.91 -33.41
CA GLN A 9 29.56 -40.61 -33.10
C GLN A 9 28.45 -39.58 -32.95
N GLU A 10 28.34 -38.98 -31.78
CA GLU A 10 27.87 -37.60 -31.67
C GLU A 10 29.05 -36.72 -31.27
N LYS A 11 28.99 -35.44 -31.65
CA LYS A 11 30.12 -34.51 -31.53
C LYS A 11 30.18 -33.96 -30.11
N GLY A 12 31.32 -34.12 -29.44
CA GLY A 12 31.58 -33.36 -28.22
C GLY A 12 31.57 -31.86 -28.52
N LYS A 13 30.75 -31.10 -27.80
CA LYS A 13 31.15 -29.76 -27.39
C LYS A 13 32.25 -29.90 -26.32
N SER A 14 33.08 -28.87 -26.18
CA SER A 14 34.04 -28.77 -25.08
C SER A 14 33.29 -28.82 -23.74
N ALA A 15 33.75 -29.68 -22.84
CA ALA A 15 33.66 -29.35 -21.43
C ALA A 15 34.70 -28.27 -21.18
N GLU A 16 34.23 -27.04 -20.96
CA GLU A 16 35.03 -26.07 -20.21
C GLU A 16 34.99 -26.52 -18.75
N GLU A 17 36.12 -26.46 -18.07
CA GLU A 17 36.18 -26.80 -16.64
C GLU A 17 35.47 -25.68 -15.89
N GLU A 18 34.29 -25.96 -15.36
CA GLU A 18 33.63 -25.09 -14.38
C GLU A 18 34.61 -24.88 -13.23
N ARG A 19 35.08 -23.63 -13.08
CA ARG A 19 35.80 -23.22 -11.90
C ARG A 19 34.75 -22.93 -10.84
N ASP A 20 34.80 -23.64 -9.73
CA ASP A 20 34.00 -23.30 -8.56
C ASP A 20 34.24 -21.81 -8.21
N GLU A 21 33.15 -21.05 -8.08
CA GLU A 21 33.20 -19.64 -7.72
C GLU A 21 33.60 -19.52 -6.24
N PRO A 22 34.54 -18.62 -5.87
CA PRO A 22 35.04 -18.51 -4.51
C PRO A 22 33.90 -18.08 -3.58
N LEU A 23 33.76 -18.75 -2.43
CA LEU A 23 32.74 -18.39 -1.45
C LEU A 23 33.13 -17.06 -0.78
N GLN A 24 32.29 -16.04 -0.98
CA GLN A 24 32.47 -14.69 -0.44
C GLN A 24 31.66 -14.50 0.86
N ALA A 25 32.16 -13.68 1.79
CA ALA A 25 31.42 -13.28 3.00
C ALA A 25 31.55 -11.78 3.30
N VAL A 26 30.47 -11.22 3.84
CA VAL A 26 30.39 -9.85 4.38
C VAL A 26 30.28 -9.94 5.89
N ILE A 27 31.21 -9.29 6.61
CA ILE A 27 31.16 -9.16 8.07
C ILE A 27 30.71 -7.75 8.42
N LEU A 28 29.49 -7.62 8.97
CA LEU A 28 29.00 -6.40 9.60
C LEU A 28 29.66 -6.27 10.98
N ALA A 29 30.82 -5.61 11.04
CA ALA A 29 31.65 -5.52 12.24
C ALA A 29 31.11 -4.52 13.28
N ASP A 30 30.24 -3.61 12.82
CA ASP A 30 29.43 -2.71 13.64
C ASP A 30 27.95 -2.98 13.29
N PRO A 31 27.10 -3.44 14.23
CA PRO A 31 25.69 -3.68 13.98
C PRO A 31 24.82 -2.43 14.19
N PHE A 32 25.42 -1.26 14.47
CA PHE A 32 24.73 0.01 14.77
C PHE A 32 23.84 -0.01 16.04
N GLU A 33 24.03 -1.00 16.92
CA GLU A 33 23.24 -1.18 18.14
C GLU A 33 23.85 -0.44 19.36
N THR A 34 23.10 0.50 19.95
CA THR A 34 23.43 1.21 21.21
C THR A 34 23.52 0.31 22.44
N ARG A 35 23.03 -0.95 22.36
CA ARG A 35 22.88 -1.90 23.47
C ARG A 35 24.13 -2.15 24.33
N PHE A 36 25.34 -1.87 23.81
CA PHE A 36 26.61 -2.02 24.55
C PHE A 36 27.15 -0.71 25.16
N ASN A 37 26.42 0.40 25.06
CA ASN A 37 26.76 1.66 25.73
C ASN A 37 26.80 1.46 27.27
N PRO A 38 27.89 1.87 27.95
CA PRO A 38 28.91 2.84 27.50
C PRO A 38 30.20 2.25 26.89
N PHE A 39 30.35 0.93 26.73
CA PHE A 39 31.62 0.34 26.26
C PHE A 39 31.91 0.64 24.77
N THR A 40 30.86 0.69 23.96
CA THR A 40 30.92 0.98 22.51
C THR A 40 31.32 2.42 22.16
N LEU A 41 31.50 3.30 23.16
CA LEU A 41 31.94 4.68 22.97
C LEU A 41 33.46 4.82 22.74
N GLU A 42 34.27 3.84 23.17
CA GLU A 42 35.74 3.91 23.12
C GLU A 42 36.35 2.79 22.25
N HIS A 43 35.69 1.63 22.18
CA HIS A 43 36.11 0.46 21.40
C HIS A 43 34.90 -0.21 20.71
N PRO A 44 35.00 -0.62 19.44
CA PRO A 44 33.88 -1.19 18.70
C PRO A 44 33.53 -2.60 19.20
N ARG A 45 32.24 -2.98 19.09
CA ARG A 45 31.68 -4.24 19.63
C ARG A 45 32.47 -5.49 19.23
N CYS A 46 32.88 -5.59 17.97
CA CYS A 46 33.64 -6.73 17.43
C CYS A 46 35.02 -6.94 18.09
N LEU A 47 35.60 -5.92 18.76
CA LEU A 47 36.86 -6.02 19.47
C LEU A 47 36.69 -6.32 20.98
N LEU A 48 35.47 -6.31 21.52
CA LEU A 48 35.23 -6.60 22.94
C LEU A 48 35.63 -8.06 23.29
N PRO A 49 36.26 -8.33 24.45
CA PRO A 49 36.85 -9.63 24.74
C PRO A 49 35.86 -10.62 25.39
N LEU A 50 35.54 -11.70 24.66
CA LEU A 50 34.88 -12.90 25.20
C LEU A 50 35.94 -13.93 25.60
N ALA A 51 36.04 -14.26 26.89
CA ALA A 51 37.11 -15.11 27.45
C ALA A 51 38.52 -14.67 27.00
N ASN A 52 38.80 -13.37 27.12
CA ASN A 52 40.10 -12.75 26.81
C ASN A 52 40.54 -12.97 25.34
N THR A 53 39.55 -13.05 24.45
CA THR A 53 39.67 -13.19 22.99
C THR A 53 38.67 -12.23 22.36
N PRO A 54 39.07 -11.30 21.47
CA PRO A 54 38.14 -10.41 20.77
C PRO A 54 37.08 -11.18 19.99
N LEU A 55 35.84 -10.66 19.95
CA LEU A 55 34.71 -11.34 19.33
C LEU A 55 34.95 -11.70 17.85
N ILE A 56 35.58 -10.80 17.08
CA ILE A 56 35.85 -10.97 15.65
C ILE A 56 36.73 -12.21 15.32
N GLU A 57 37.57 -12.66 16.26
CA GLU A 57 38.40 -13.87 16.06
C GLU A 57 37.55 -15.14 16.00
N TYR A 58 36.47 -15.22 16.77
CA TYR A 58 35.53 -16.36 16.69
C TYR A 58 34.78 -16.36 15.35
N THR A 59 34.44 -15.18 14.83
CA THR A 59 33.79 -15.01 13.52
C THR A 59 34.73 -15.41 12.37
N PHE A 60 36.00 -15.00 12.41
CA PHE A 60 36.99 -15.44 11.42
C PHE A 60 37.26 -16.95 11.49
N GLU A 61 37.40 -17.54 12.69
CA GLU A 61 37.54 -19.00 12.81
C GLU A 61 36.30 -19.73 12.26
N PHE A 62 35.09 -19.22 12.51
CA PHE A 62 33.86 -19.79 11.96
C PHE A 62 33.86 -19.78 10.41
N LEU A 63 34.16 -18.63 9.79
CA LEU A 63 34.21 -18.50 8.33
C LEU A 63 35.36 -19.31 7.69
N ALA A 64 36.51 -19.40 8.36
CA ALA A 64 37.62 -20.25 7.96
C ALA A 64 37.24 -21.75 7.96
N ASN A 65 36.53 -22.21 9.00
CA ASN A 65 36.03 -23.59 9.06
C ASN A 65 34.87 -23.86 8.08
N ALA A 66 34.15 -22.81 7.65
CA ALA A 66 33.11 -22.88 6.62
C ALA A 66 33.65 -22.88 5.17
N GLY A 67 34.96 -22.67 4.96
CA GLY A 67 35.56 -22.68 3.62
C GLY A 67 35.40 -21.38 2.83
N VAL A 68 35.24 -20.24 3.50
CA VAL A 68 35.18 -18.91 2.87
C VAL A 68 36.57 -18.51 2.36
N GLU A 69 36.66 -17.99 1.13
CA GLU A 69 37.90 -17.52 0.52
C GLU A 69 38.06 -15.99 0.57
N GLU A 70 37.01 -15.23 0.23
CA GLU A 70 37.04 -13.76 0.24
C GLU A 70 36.18 -13.19 1.37
N ILE A 71 36.74 -12.25 2.15
CA ILE A 71 36.02 -11.55 3.22
C ILE A 71 36.07 -10.03 3.04
N PHE A 72 34.88 -9.42 3.08
CA PHE A 72 34.69 -7.98 3.17
C PHE A 72 34.26 -7.62 4.59
N VAL A 73 35.16 -6.97 5.35
CA VAL A 73 34.88 -6.49 6.71
C VAL A 73 34.38 -5.05 6.61
N TYR A 74 33.16 -4.83 7.09
CA TYR A 74 32.46 -3.56 6.97
C TYR A 74 32.39 -2.86 8.34
N CYS A 75 32.98 -1.66 8.45
CA CYS A 75 33.12 -0.93 9.70
C CYS A 75 32.56 0.49 9.60
N GLY A 76 31.60 0.82 10.47
CA GLY A 76 31.22 2.20 10.78
C GLY A 76 32.18 2.82 11.80
N ALA A 77 31.88 2.67 13.09
CA ALA A 77 32.68 3.28 14.15
C ALA A 77 34.10 2.68 14.29
N HIS A 78 35.04 3.52 14.74
CA HIS A 78 36.40 3.15 15.18
C HIS A 78 37.25 2.32 14.18
N ARG A 79 37.05 2.49 12.86
CA ARG A 79 37.75 1.73 11.80
C ARG A 79 39.26 1.57 12.05
N GLU A 80 39.97 2.64 12.40
CA GLU A 80 41.42 2.61 12.62
C GLU A 80 41.86 1.53 13.62
N GLN A 81 41.09 1.32 14.70
CA GLN A 81 41.38 0.31 15.71
C GLN A 81 41.20 -1.12 15.16
N VAL A 82 40.18 -1.32 14.31
CA VAL A 82 39.90 -2.61 13.66
C VAL A 82 40.98 -2.93 12.61
N GLU A 83 41.44 -1.91 11.87
CA GLU A 83 42.52 -2.04 10.88
C GLU A 83 43.89 -2.28 11.56
N GLU A 84 44.19 -1.59 12.66
CA GLU A 84 45.37 -1.84 13.50
C GLU A 84 45.33 -3.25 14.14
N TYR A 85 44.15 -3.74 14.52
CA TYR A 85 43.98 -5.10 15.04
C TYR A 85 44.19 -6.16 13.94
N ILE A 86 43.48 -6.04 12.81
CA ILE A 86 43.52 -7.01 11.72
C ILE A 86 44.91 -7.11 11.10
N SER A 87 45.61 -5.99 10.90
CA SER A 87 46.99 -5.97 10.39
C SER A 87 48.03 -6.60 11.33
N ARG A 88 47.71 -6.74 12.63
CA ARG A 88 48.50 -7.51 13.62
C ARG A 88 48.03 -8.95 13.80
N SER A 89 46.82 -9.28 13.34
CA SER A 89 46.22 -10.60 13.47
C SER A 89 46.91 -11.64 12.58
N LYS A 90 46.61 -12.91 12.82
CA LYS A 90 47.05 -14.02 11.95
C LYS A 90 46.41 -14.00 10.55
N TRP A 91 45.28 -13.32 10.38
CA TRP A 91 44.46 -13.35 9.17
C TRP A 91 45.02 -12.49 8.03
N SER A 92 45.87 -11.51 8.35
CA SER A 92 46.64 -10.73 7.37
C SER A 92 47.93 -11.44 6.90
N ALA A 93 48.32 -12.54 7.53
CA ALA A 93 49.51 -13.30 7.15
C ALA A 93 49.24 -14.22 5.95
N GLN A 94 50.25 -14.46 5.10
CA GLN A 94 50.17 -15.34 3.92
C GLN A 94 49.94 -16.84 4.23
N SER A 95 49.75 -17.20 5.51
CA SER A 95 49.30 -18.52 5.97
C SER A 95 47.80 -18.56 6.35
N SER A 96 47.08 -17.46 6.14
CA SER A 96 45.63 -17.37 6.28
C SER A 96 44.91 -18.25 5.26
N PRO A 97 43.73 -18.83 5.57
CA PRO A 97 42.89 -19.49 4.57
C PRO A 97 42.26 -18.50 3.58
N PHE A 98 42.13 -17.22 3.95
CA PHE A 98 41.49 -16.20 3.12
C PHE A 98 42.42 -15.75 1.98
N SER A 99 41.94 -15.80 0.75
CA SER A 99 42.63 -15.32 -0.45
C SER A 99 42.58 -13.79 -0.56
N ARG A 100 41.50 -13.18 -0.04
CA ARG A 100 41.29 -11.74 0.06
C ARG A 100 40.61 -11.40 1.37
N LEU A 101 41.13 -10.40 2.09
CA LEU A 101 40.46 -9.79 3.24
C LEU A 101 40.57 -8.27 3.10
N GLU A 102 39.43 -7.60 3.01
CA GLU A 102 39.34 -6.17 2.66
C GLU A 102 38.47 -5.42 3.67
N LEU A 103 38.93 -4.26 4.12
CA LEU A 103 38.23 -3.39 5.05
C LEU A 103 37.54 -2.26 4.29
N ILE A 104 36.21 -2.28 4.24
CA ILE A 104 35.39 -1.25 3.60
C ILE A 104 35.21 -0.07 4.56
N GLN A 105 35.38 1.16 4.06
CA GLN A 105 35.04 2.40 4.78
C GLN A 105 33.71 2.92 4.24
N SER A 106 32.82 3.32 5.16
CA SER A 106 31.55 3.95 4.82
C SER A 106 31.08 4.88 5.94
N THR A 107 30.09 5.71 5.62
CA THR A 107 29.36 6.61 6.53
C THR A 107 27.92 6.14 6.77
N SER A 108 27.64 4.86 6.53
CA SER A 108 26.36 4.22 6.84
C SER A 108 26.05 4.29 8.34
N HIS A 109 24.81 4.61 8.69
CA HIS A 109 24.30 4.54 10.06
C HIS A 109 23.33 3.37 10.28
N SER A 110 22.93 2.66 9.21
CA SER A 110 22.06 1.48 9.26
C SER A 110 22.67 0.29 8.50
N ILE A 111 22.09 -0.90 8.71
CA ILE A 111 22.41 -2.10 7.93
C ILE A 111 22.00 -1.90 6.46
N GLY A 112 20.89 -1.19 6.21
CA GLY A 112 20.44 -0.93 4.84
C GLY A 112 21.41 -0.09 4.03
N ASP A 113 21.97 0.96 4.64
CA ASP A 113 22.99 1.79 3.98
C ASP A 113 24.26 0.98 3.67
N ALA A 114 24.60 -0.01 4.50
CA ALA A 114 25.68 -0.93 4.23
C ALA A 114 25.40 -1.85 3.02
N MET A 115 24.18 -2.38 2.90
CA MET A 115 23.78 -3.21 1.76
C MET A 115 23.71 -2.39 0.45
N ARG A 116 23.22 -1.15 0.52
CA ARG A 116 23.20 -0.18 -0.60
C ARG A 116 24.61 0.22 -1.06
N ASP A 117 25.52 0.46 -0.11
CA ASP A 117 26.92 0.77 -0.39
C ASP A 117 27.63 -0.42 -1.06
N LEU A 118 27.39 -1.65 -0.57
CA LEU A 118 27.89 -2.88 -1.18
C LEU A 118 27.36 -3.11 -2.62
N ASP A 119 26.07 -2.84 -2.87
CA ASP A 119 25.46 -2.89 -4.20
C ASP A 119 26.15 -1.91 -5.18
N SER A 120 26.28 -0.64 -4.75
CA SER A 120 26.88 0.44 -5.53
C SER A 120 28.34 0.20 -5.93
N ARG A 121 29.07 -0.61 -5.13
CA ARG A 121 30.45 -1.03 -5.38
C ARG A 121 30.54 -2.34 -6.18
N SER A 122 29.44 -3.10 -6.26
CA SER A 122 29.29 -4.35 -7.02
C SER A 122 30.43 -5.36 -6.78
N LEU A 123 30.83 -5.54 -5.52
CA LEU A 123 31.96 -6.37 -5.11
C LEU A 123 31.65 -7.88 -5.06
N LEU A 124 30.36 -8.23 -5.00
CA LEU A 124 29.86 -9.58 -4.79
C LEU A 124 29.39 -10.18 -6.12
N THR A 125 29.79 -11.42 -6.40
CA THR A 125 29.62 -12.05 -7.73
C THR A 125 28.70 -13.27 -7.72
N GLY A 126 28.66 -14.02 -6.62
CA GLY A 126 27.85 -15.23 -6.44
C GLY A 126 27.06 -15.22 -5.13
N ASP A 127 26.55 -16.38 -4.71
CA ASP A 127 25.94 -16.52 -3.37
C ASP A 127 26.97 -16.19 -2.28
N PHE A 128 26.61 -15.33 -1.32
CA PHE A 128 27.51 -14.86 -0.26
C PHE A 128 26.92 -15.05 1.14
N LEU A 129 27.80 -15.05 2.15
CA LEU A 129 27.38 -15.10 3.56
C LEU A 129 27.31 -13.68 4.14
N MET A 130 26.19 -13.29 4.72
CA MET A 130 26.06 -12.11 5.58
C MET A 130 26.16 -12.55 7.04
N VAL A 131 27.13 -12.01 7.78
CA VAL A 131 27.39 -12.39 9.19
C VAL A 131 27.72 -11.17 10.03
N TYR A 132 27.26 -11.12 11.27
CA TYR A 132 27.66 -10.06 12.21
C TYR A 132 29.01 -10.38 12.88
N GLY A 133 29.82 -9.35 13.13
CA GLY A 133 31.14 -9.45 13.77
C GLY A 133 31.15 -9.91 15.25
N ASP A 134 30.01 -10.36 15.78
CA ASP A 134 29.82 -10.86 17.16
C ASP A 134 29.21 -12.28 17.24
N VAL A 135 29.19 -13.02 16.12
CA VAL A 135 28.68 -14.39 16.06
C VAL A 135 29.70 -15.41 16.55
N VAL A 136 29.24 -16.38 17.36
CA VAL A 136 30.03 -17.56 17.76
C VAL A 136 29.26 -18.82 17.37
N SER A 137 29.87 -19.65 16.52
CA SER A 137 29.23 -20.80 15.88
C SER A 137 30.27 -21.85 15.49
N ASN A 138 29.93 -23.14 15.60
CA ASN A 138 30.72 -24.26 15.04
C ASN A 138 29.98 -25.01 13.91
N LEU A 139 28.96 -24.38 13.33
CA LEU A 139 28.07 -24.99 12.35
C LEU A 139 28.74 -25.28 10.99
N PRO A 140 28.65 -26.51 10.43
CA PRO A 140 29.01 -26.75 9.04
C PRO A 140 27.99 -26.10 8.09
N LEU A 141 28.38 -25.04 7.39
CA LEU A 141 27.51 -24.33 6.43
C LEU A 141 27.34 -25.04 5.07
N GLU A 142 28.15 -26.05 4.76
CA GLU A 142 28.12 -26.78 3.48
C GLU A 142 26.73 -27.32 3.14
N SER A 143 26.03 -27.93 4.10
CA SER A 143 24.66 -28.45 3.91
C SER A 143 23.64 -27.34 3.66
N ALA A 144 23.78 -26.19 4.34
CA ALA A 144 22.90 -25.03 4.16
C ALA A 144 23.12 -24.33 2.81
N LEU A 145 24.36 -24.22 2.36
CA LEU A 145 24.72 -23.72 1.02
C LEU A 145 24.19 -24.62 -0.10
N VAL A 146 24.34 -25.94 0.05
CA VAL A 146 23.75 -26.92 -0.90
C VAL A 146 22.23 -26.83 -0.91
N ALA A 147 21.57 -26.68 0.25
CA ALA A 147 20.12 -26.50 0.34
C ALA A 147 19.64 -25.18 -0.29
N HIS A 148 20.37 -24.07 -0.06
CA HIS A 148 20.10 -22.77 -0.69
C HIS A 148 20.18 -22.86 -2.22
N ARG A 149 21.29 -23.37 -2.76
CA ARG A 149 21.47 -23.58 -4.21
C ARG A 149 20.43 -24.54 -4.80
N ALA A 150 20.05 -25.60 -4.08
CA ALA A 150 18.98 -26.53 -4.46
C ALA A 150 17.55 -25.97 -4.34
N ARG A 151 17.37 -24.81 -3.68
CA ARG A 151 16.15 -23.99 -3.75
C ARG A 151 16.23 -23.00 -4.91
N ARG A 152 17.30 -22.20 -5.02
CA ARG A 152 17.48 -21.16 -6.06
C ARG A 152 17.39 -21.69 -7.50
N THR A 153 17.78 -22.96 -7.70
CA THR A 153 17.65 -23.70 -8.97
C THR A 153 16.22 -24.16 -9.30
N LYS A 154 15.32 -24.24 -8.31
CA LYS A 154 13.89 -24.57 -8.49
C LYS A 154 13.01 -23.32 -8.56
N ASP A 155 13.29 -22.36 -7.68
CA ASP A 155 12.61 -21.07 -7.58
C ASP A 155 13.67 -19.97 -7.49
N LYS A 156 13.67 -19.07 -8.47
CA LYS A 156 14.62 -17.95 -8.52
C LYS A 156 14.35 -16.89 -7.46
N ASN A 157 13.15 -16.87 -6.89
CA ASN A 157 12.75 -15.91 -5.87
C ASN A 157 13.27 -16.30 -4.46
N ALA A 158 13.99 -17.43 -4.34
CA ALA A 158 14.67 -17.84 -3.11
C ALA A 158 15.95 -17.01 -2.83
N ILE A 159 15.77 -15.70 -2.62
CA ILE A 159 16.84 -14.69 -2.49
C ILE A 159 17.68 -14.81 -1.21
N MET A 160 17.12 -15.35 -0.13
CA MET A 160 17.79 -15.44 1.17
C MET A 160 17.42 -16.73 1.90
N THR A 161 18.40 -17.35 2.55
CA THR A 161 18.22 -18.44 3.51
C THR A 161 18.76 -18.02 4.88
N MET A 162 17.90 -17.89 5.88
CA MET A 162 18.34 -17.66 7.27
C MET A 162 18.77 -18.96 7.92
N VAL A 163 19.79 -18.88 8.79
CA VAL A 163 20.26 -20.01 9.60
C VAL A 163 19.80 -19.85 11.05
N LEU A 164 18.88 -20.71 11.47
CA LEU A 164 18.30 -20.71 12.82
C LEU A 164 18.72 -21.95 13.62
N ARG A 165 18.84 -21.79 14.94
CA ARG A 165 19.06 -22.92 15.87
C ARG A 165 17.79 -23.25 16.64
N GLU A 166 17.49 -24.53 16.79
CA GLU A 166 16.44 -25.00 17.70
C GLU A 166 16.90 -24.95 19.16
N ALA A 167 16.11 -24.31 20.03
CA ALA A 167 16.37 -24.20 21.46
C ALA A 167 15.09 -23.85 22.25
N GLY A 168 14.53 -24.84 22.94
CA GLY A 168 13.28 -24.73 23.70
C GLY A 168 13.18 -23.48 24.59
N ASN A 169 11.96 -22.98 24.78
CA ASN A 169 11.64 -21.57 25.08
C ASN A 169 12.37 -20.98 26.31
N THR A 170 12.78 -21.80 27.28
CA THR A 170 13.56 -21.39 28.46
C THR A 170 15.09 -21.43 28.29
N HIS A 171 15.61 -21.58 27.07
CA HIS A 171 17.05 -21.75 26.84
C HIS A 171 17.86 -20.49 27.13
N ARG A 172 18.91 -20.65 27.95
CA ARG A 172 19.81 -19.61 28.51
C ARG A 172 20.47 -18.64 27.52
N THR A 173 20.47 -18.91 26.22
CA THR A 173 21.04 -18.02 25.19
C THR A 173 20.03 -17.05 24.59
N LYS A 174 18.72 -17.28 24.81
CA LYS A 174 17.66 -16.35 24.39
C LYS A 174 17.68 -15.08 25.24
N ALA A 175 17.30 -13.97 24.63
CA ALA A 175 17.02 -12.73 25.35
C ALA A 175 15.83 -12.94 26.30
N ARG A 176 15.77 -12.13 27.37
CA ARG A 176 14.62 -12.10 28.28
C ARG A 176 13.71 -10.89 28.05
N GLY A 177 14.25 -9.79 27.51
CA GLY A 177 13.46 -8.65 27.06
C GLY A 177 12.61 -8.93 25.81
N THR A 178 13.12 -9.71 24.84
CA THR A 178 12.41 -10.00 23.57
C THR A 178 12.38 -11.49 23.22
N SER A 179 11.28 -11.91 22.59
CA SER A 179 11.04 -13.27 22.08
C SER A 179 10.81 -13.24 20.57
N PRO A 180 11.74 -13.71 19.72
CA PRO A 180 11.48 -13.89 18.30
C PRO A 180 10.47 -15.03 18.09
N VAL A 181 9.52 -14.82 17.19
CA VAL A 181 8.57 -15.83 16.71
C VAL A 181 8.62 -15.89 15.19
N PHE A 182 8.69 -17.11 14.66
CA PHE A 182 8.71 -17.40 13.23
C PHE A 182 7.44 -18.18 12.85
N VAL A 183 6.79 -17.79 11.75
CA VAL A 183 5.67 -18.53 11.14
C VAL A 183 6.16 -19.16 9.84
N ILE A 184 6.08 -20.48 9.74
CA ILE A 184 6.82 -21.28 8.76
C ILE A 184 5.87 -22.23 8.01
N ASP A 185 6.07 -22.36 6.69
CA ASP A 185 5.52 -23.45 5.88
C ASP A 185 6.44 -24.69 6.01
N PRO A 186 6.02 -25.75 6.74
CA PRO A 186 6.85 -26.94 6.97
C PRO A 186 7.01 -27.82 5.72
N THR A 187 6.26 -27.55 4.64
CA THR A 187 6.37 -28.30 3.38
C THR A 187 7.48 -27.76 2.47
N LYS A 188 7.99 -26.55 2.74
CA LYS A 188 8.98 -25.83 1.91
C LYS A 188 10.17 -25.27 2.69
N ASP A 189 10.17 -25.37 4.02
CA ASP A 189 11.04 -24.60 4.92
C ASP A 189 11.02 -23.10 4.58
N ARG A 190 9.83 -22.48 4.52
CA ARG A 190 9.69 -21.05 4.17
C ARG A 190 9.12 -20.25 5.34
N CYS A 191 9.88 -19.27 5.82
CA CYS A 191 9.39 -18.24 6.72
C CYS A 191 8.43 -17.31 5.97
N LEU A 192 7.24 -17.13 6.52
CA LEU A 192 6.14 -16.35 5.95
C LEU A 192 5.91 -15.04 6.72
N HIS A 193 6.16 -15.06 8.02
CA HIS A 193 6.04 -13.92 8.92
C HIS A 193 7.00 -14.10 10.11
N PHE A 194 7.58 -12.99 10.57
CA PHE A 194 8.53 -12.92 11.68
C PHE A 194 8.21 -11.70 12.55
N GLU A 195 8.24 -11.88 13.86
CA GLU A 195 8.00 -10.80 14.83
C GLU A 195 8.93 -10.95 16.05
N GLN A 196 9.38 -9.84 16.65
CA GLN A 196 10.15 -9.82 17.89
C GLN A 196 9.33 -9.24 19.05
N MET A 197 8.44 -10.04 19.63
CA MET A 197 7.58 -9.59 20.73
C MET A 197 8.40 -9.17 21.98
N PRO A 198 8.16 -7.99 22.56
CA PRO A 198 8.70 -7.62 23.86
C PRO A 198 7.97 -8.40 24.98
N ASN A 199 8.73 -9.02 25.88
CA ASN A 199 8.21 -9.94 26.90
C ASN A 199 7.56 -9.25 28.12
N ARG A 200 7.52 -7.91 28.17
CA ARG A 200 7.23 -7.18 29.42
C ARG A 200 5.82 -6.59 29.51
N ASP A 201 5.32 -5.96 28.45
CA ASP A 201 4.09 -5.17 28.53
C ASP A 201 3.20 -5.27 27.27
N GLN A 202 1.89 -5.35 27.53
CA GLN A 202 0.74 -5.13 26.63
C GLN A 202 0.46 -6.11 25.46
N THR A 203 1.39 -6.51 24.60
CA THR A 203 1.07 -7.38 23.43
C THR A 203 1.18 -8.88 23.76
N HIS A 204 0.04 -9.53 24.04
CA HIS A 204 -0.07 -10.99 24.24
C HIS A 204 -0.50 -11.76 22.99
N TYR A 205 -0.54 -11.12 21.82
CA TYR A 205 -1.10 -11.66 20.59
C TYR A 205 -0.15 -11.44 19.41
N LEU A 206 0.15 -12.51 18.68
CA LEU A 206 0.87 -12.51 17.41
C LEU A 206 -0.13 -12.17 16.28
N SER A 207 0.13 -11.12 15.50
CA SER A 207 -0.75 -10.70 14.40
C SER A 207 -0.35 -11.35 13.06
N ILE A 208 -0.92 -12.53 12.77
CA ILE A 208 -0.76 -13.21 11.48
C ILE A 208 -1.83 -12.72 10.49
N ASP A 209 -1.42 -12.37 9.27
CA ASP A 209 -2.31 -12.02 8.17
C ASP A 209 -3.19 -13.23 7.75
N PRO A 210 -4.54 -13.08 7.66
CA PRO A 210 -5.42 -14.17 7.24
C PRO A 210 -5.20 -14.67 5.80
N GLU A 211 -4.55 -13.92 4.90
CA GLU A 211 -4.19 -14.40 3.57
C GLU A 211 -3.11 -15.50 3.60
N LEU A 212 -2.29 -15.56 4.66
CA LEU A 212 -1.37 -16.68 4.86
C LEU A 212 -2.10 -18.00 5.12
N LEU A 213 -3.28 -17.95 5.76
CA LEU A 213 -4.14 -19.11 6.04
C LEU A 213 -4.92 -19.60 4.82
N SER A 214 -5.15 -18.76 3.80
CA SER A 214 -5.81 -19.16 2.55
C SER A 214 -4.83 -19.69 1.49
N SER A 215 -3.57 -19.24 1.56
CA SER A 215 -2.51 -19.57 0.58
C SER A 215 -1.64 -20.78 0.97
N HIS A 216 -1.67 -21.22 2.23
CA HIS A 216 -0.87 -22.35 2.74
C HIS A 216 -1.75 -23.42 3.40
N GLN A 217 -1.43 -24.69 3.14
CA GLN A 217 -2.17 -25.84 3.71
C GLN A 217 -1.79 -26.12 5.17
N GLU A 218 -0.53 -25.88 5.54
CA GLU A 218 0.03 -26.10 6.88
C GLU A 218 0.90 -24.91 7.27
N LEU A 219 0.85 -24.52 8.54
CA LEU A 219 1.61 -23.43 9.15
C LEU A 219 2.12 -23.87 10.52
N GLU A 220 3.41 -23.68 10.78
CA GLU A 220 4.05 -23.94 12.08
C GLU A 220 4.49 -22.61 12.71
N VAL A 221 4.04 -22.34 13.95
CA VAL A 221 4.41 -21.13 14.70
C VAL A 221 5.43 -21.49 15.77
N ARG A 222 6.67 -21.00 15.61
CA ARG A 222 7.84 -21.41 16.41
C ARG A 222 8.46 -20.25 17.19
N GLN A 223 8.29 -20.29 18.50
CA GLN A 223 9.05 -19.48 19.48
C GLN A 223 10.32 -20.21 19.98
N ASP A 224 10.52 -21.48 19.61
CA ASP A 224 11.64 -22.29 20.07
C ASP A 224 12.91 -22.11 19.20
N LEU A 225 12.86 -21.35 18.11
CA LEU A 225 14.03 -21.02 17.29
C LEU A 225 14.88 -19.88 17.89
N ILE A 226 16.14 -19.79 17.45
CA ILE A 226 17.11 -18.73 17.76
C ILE A 226 17.70 -18.22 16.45
N ASP A 227 17.57 -16.91 16.22
CA ASP A 227 18.36 -16.19 15.23
C ASP A 227 19.85 -16.25 15.56
N CYS A 228 20.64 -16.71 14.60
CA CYS A 228 22.09 -16.84 14.72
C CYS A 228 22.86 -15.71 14.02
N GLY A 229 22.19 -14.79 13.29
CA GLY A 229 22.82 -13.71 12.54
C GLY A 229 23.82 -14.21 11.49
N ILE A 230 23.46 -15.30 10.83
CA ILE A 230 24.19 -15.93 9.73
C ILE A 230 23.17 -16.18 8.62
N ASP A 231 23.26 -15.42 7.54
CA ASP A 231 22.31 -15.47 6.45
C ASP A 231 23.04 -15.77 5.14
N ILE A 232 22.47 -16.64 4.32
CA ILE A 232 22.98 -16.96 2.98
C ILE A 232 22.18 -16.14 1.99
N CYS A 233 22.83 -15.17 1.35
CA CYS A 233 22.20 -14.15 0.51
C CYS A 233 22.63 -14.30 -0.95
N THR A 234 21.71 -14.03 -1.86
CA THR A 234 22.02 -13.81 -3.27
C THR A 234 22.33 -12.33 -3.52
N PRO A 235 23.11 -11.97 -4.55
CA PRO A 235 23.30 -10.56 -4.92
C PRO A 235 21.99 -9.82 -5.22
N ASP A 236 20.94 -10.54 -5.64
CA ASP A 236 19.60 -9.99 -5.88
C ASP A 236 18.99 -9.34 -4.62
N VAL A 237 19.43 -9.74 -3.41
CA VAL A 237 19.03 -9.11 -2.14
C VAL A 237 19.51 -7.65 -2.09
N LEU A 238 20.70 -7.35 -2.59
CA LEU A 238 21.30 -6.01 -2.50
C LEU A 238 20.44 -4.98 -3.25
N ALA A 239 20.05 -5.31 -4.48
CA ALA A 239 19.15 -4.50 -5.30
C ALA A 239 17.80 -4.24 -4.60
N LEU A 240 17.25 -5.21 -3.86
CA LEU A 240 16.01 -5.02 -3.10
C LEU A 240 16.15 -4.02 -1.94
N TRP A 241 17.32 -3.90 -1.31
CA TRP A 241 17.59 -2.82 -0.34
C TRP A 241 17.91 -1.48 -1.01
N SER A 242 18.42 -1.48 -2.25
CA SER A 242 18.61 -0.29 -3.08
C SER A 242 17.31 0.30 -3.61
N ASP A 243 16.32 -0.53 -3.93
CA ASP A 243 14.98 -0.10 -4.34
C ASP A 243 14.11 0.32 -3.14
N ASN A 244 14.26 -0.36 -1.99
CA ASN A 244 13.47 -0.09 -0.77
C ASN A 244 14.31 0.63 0.29
N PHE A 245 14.22 1.96 0.29
CA PHE A 245 14.95 2.84 1.22
C PHE A 245 14.49 2.70 2.68
N ASP A 246 13.23 2.34 2.89
CA ASP A 246 12.57 2.32 4.20
C ASP A 246 12.94 1.12 5.08
N PHE A 247 13.80 0.21 4.62
CA PHE A 247 14.27 -0.94 5.40
C PHE A 247 15.47 -0.55 6.29
N PRO A 248 15.36 -0.61 7.64
CA PRO A 248 16.49 -0.37 8.54
C PRO A 248 17.29 -1.65 8.84
N SER A 249 16.61 -2.80 8.92
CA SER A 249 17.19 -4.10 9.30
C SER A 249 16.70 -5.24 8.39
N ALA A 250 17.52 -6.30 8.32
CA ALA A 250 17.24 -7.48 7.49
C ALA A 250 16.01 -8.29 7.94
N ALA A 251 15.52 -8.04 9.15
CA ALA A 251 14.46 -8.80 9.78
C ALA A 251 13.07 -8.16 9.62
N GLU A 252 12.98 -6.84 9.40
CA GLU A 252 11.72 -6.12 9.24
C GLU A 252 11.32 -5.89 7.76
N GLY A 253 12.28 -5.82 6.83
CA GLY A 253 12.01 -5.36 5.46
C GLY A 253 11.60 -6.43 4.42
N LEU A 254 12.15 -7.64 4.47
CA LEU A 254 12.11 -8.57 3.33
C LEU A 254 10.98 -9.63 3.44
N PRO A 255 9.88 -9.51 2.67
CA PRO A 255 8.86 -10.56 2.59
C PRO A 255 9.40 -11.80 1.87
N THR A 256 8.98 -12.98 2.34
CA THR A 256 9.38 -14.33 1.88
C THR A 256 10.88 -14.65 2.08
N GLN A 257 11.18 -15.28 3.21
CA GLN A 257 12.53 -15.76 3.54
C GLN A 257 12.51 -17.31 3.56
N SER A 258 13.57 -17.96 3.09
CA SER A 258 13.70 -19.43 3.22
C SER A 258 14.53 -19.82 4.44
N LEU A 259 14.33 -21.02 4.95
CA LEU A 259 14.99 -21.56 6.14
C LEU A 259 15.78 -22.82 5.82
N CYS A 260 16.73 -23.17 6.69
CA CYS A 260 17.38 -24.47 6.66
C CYS A 260 17.49 -25.00 8.10
N GLY A 261 16.98 -26.21 8.34
CA GLY A 261 16.81 -26.74 9.68
C GLY A 261 18.09 -27.27 10.35
N THR A 262 18.04 -27.32 11.69
CA THR A 262 18.85 -28.16 12.59
C THR A 262 20.35 -28.25 12.33
N GLY A 263 21.13 -27.43 13.03
CA GLY A 263 22.54 -27.68 13.32
C GLY A 263 22.83 -27.55 14.81
N GLU A 264 23.82 -28.30 15.32
CA GLU A 264 23.89 -28.59 16.76
C GLU A 264 24.25 -27.38 17.65
N GLU A 265 25.12 -26.43 17.23
CA GLU A 265 25.51 -25.34 18.14
C GLU A 265 25.95 -23.97 17.56
N SER A 266 24.97 -23.16 17.11
CA SER A 266 25.13 -21.73 16.78
C SER A 266 24.52 -20.79 17.85
N SER A 267 25.02 -19.56 17.97
CA SER A 267 24.30 -18.43 18.60
C SER A 267 24.97 -17.07 18.36
N ARG A 268 24.20 -16.04 17.97
CA ARG A 268 24.66 -14.64 18.05
C ARG A 268 24.69 -14.18 19.51
N ILE A 269 25.69 -13.38 19.88
CA ILE A 269 25.84 -12.88 21.25
C ILE A 269 24.98 -11.63 21.43
N ARG A 270 23.67 -11.85 21.66
CA ARG A 270 22.71 -10.76 21.92
C ARG A 270 22.63 -10.32 23.39
N LEU A 271 23.18 -11.06 24.38
CA LEU A 271 23.34 -10.56 25.76
C LEU A 271 24.36 -11.34 26.64
N CYS A 272 24.81 -10.71 27.73
CA CYS A 272 25.91 -11.15 28.60
C CYS A 272 25.64 -12.40 29.48
N GLN A 273 24.46 -13.04 29.41
CA GLN A 273 24.22 -14.32 30.11
C GLN A 273 24.91 -15.52 29.44
N GLN A 274 25.44 -15.35 28.22
CA GLN A 274 26.09 -16.41 27.43
C GLN A 274 27.50 -16.82 27.92
N GLY A 275 28.03 -16.28 29.02
CA GLY A 275 29.33 -16.71 29.61
C GLY A 275 29.43 -18.17 30.05
N HIS A 276 28.33 -18.93 29.99
CA HIS A 276 28.34 -20.39 30.12
C HIS A 276 28.59 -21.11 28.77
N CYS A 277 28.94 -20.42 27.68
CA CYS A 277 29.34 -21.03 26.40
C CYS A 277 30.44 -22.10 26.60
N PHE A 278 31.39 -21.83 27.49
CA PHE A 278 32.46 -22.73 27.92
C PHE A 278 32.02 -23.94 28.78
N THR A 279 30.73 -24.29 28.76
CA THR A 279 30.18 -25.52 29.34
C THR A 279 29.91 -26.57 28.27
N LEU A 280 31.02 -27.11 27.74
CA LEU A 280 31.13 -28.34 26.94
C LEU A 280 30.51 -28.34 25.52
N GLY A 281 29.87 -27.25 25.10
CA GLY A 281 29.21 -27.16 23.79
C GLY A 281 30.16 -26.92 22.62
N VAL A 282 30.52 -25.65 22.38
CA VAL A 282 31.19 -25.15 21.16
C VAL A 282 32.67 -25.56 21.02
N SER A 283 32.96 -26.86 21.06
CA SER A 283 34.22 -27.40 20.54
C SER A 283 34.20 -27.30 19.01
N PRO A 284 35.30 -26.91 18.33
CA PRO A 284 36.66 -26.68 18.83
C PRO A 284 36.98 -25.25 19.31
N LEU A 285 36.02 -24.32 19.31
CA LEU A 285 36.21 -22.90 19.65
C LEU A 285 36.27 -22.64 21.17
N CYS A 286 37.17 -23.33 21.87
CA CYS A 286 37.38 -23.20 23.31
C CYS A 286 38.74 -22.54 23.66
N PRO A 287 38.89 -21.86 24.82
CA PRO A 287 40.08 -21.06 25.11
C PRO A 287 41.40 -21.85 25.14
N ASP A 288 41.34 -23.13 25.48
CA ASP A 288 42.48 -24.06 25.46
C ASP A 288 42.93 -24.48 24.04
N SER A 289 42.15 -24.19 23.00
CA SER A 289 42.62 -24.19 21.60
C SER A 289 43.58 -23.03 21.30
N ASN A 290 43.63 -21.99 22.15
CA ASN A 290 44.57 -20.85 22.07
C ASN A 290 44.56 -20.15 20.69
N LEU A 291 43.37 -19.72 20.27
CA LEU A 291 43.07 -19.17 18.94
C LEU A 291 43.95 -17.97 18.58
N VAL A 292 44.27 -17.10 19.55
CA VAL A 292 45.06 -15.87 19.33
C VAL A 292 46.52 -16.08 19.74
N GLN A 293 47.44 -15.55 18.93
CA GLN A 293 48.88 -15.66 19.16
C GLN A 293 49.26 -15.15 20.56
N GLY A 294 50.02 -15.97 21.30
CA GLY A 294 50.46 -15.65 22.66
C GLY A 294 49.45 -16.00 23.78
N GLN A 295 48.32 -16.62 23.47
CA GLN A 295 47.49 -17.33 24.46
C GLN A 295 48.20 -18.61 24.97
N SER A 296 47.93 -18.99 26.22
CA SER A 296 48.55 -20.16 26.88
C SER A 296 47.63 -20.92 27.84
N TYR A 297 46.32 -20.89 27.62
CA TYR A 297 45.32 -21.54 28.45
C TYR A 297 45.49 -23.06 28.51
N ARG A 298 45.34 -23.60 29.73
CA ARG A 298 45.15 -25.04 29.99
C ARG A 298 43.88 -25.29 30.78
N LEU A 299 43.08 -26.25 30.31
CA LEU A 299 41.87 -26.73 30.98
C LEU A 299 42.21 -27.56 32.23
N GLN A 300 41.52 -27.28 33.33
CA GLN A 300 41.56 -28.02 34.58
C GLN A 300 40.15 -28.49 34.98
N LYS A 301 40.08 -29.53 35.83
CA LYS A 301 38.81 -30.12 36.29
C LYS A 301 37.87 -29.06 36.87
N GLY A 302 36.60 -29.10 36.46
CA GLY A 302 35.60 -28.09 36.81
C GLY A 302 35.49 -26.93 35.80
N ASN A 303 35.99 -27.10 34.58
CA ASN A 303 36.02 -26.08 33.52
C ASN A 303 36.74 -24.81 34.00
N ILE A 304 37.97 -25.00 34.50
CA ILE A 304 38.83 -23.91 34.96
C ILE A 304 39.96 -23.74 33.95
N TYR A 305 40.04 -22.59 33.28
CA TYR A 305 41.05 -22.27 32.27
C TYR A 305 42.07 -21.29 32.87
N LYS A 306 43.36 -21.60 32.75
CA LYS A 306 44.45 -20.74 33.27
C LYS A 306 45.58 -20.63 32.25
N GLU A 307 46.04 -19.41 32.00
CA GLU A 307 47.27 -19.16 31.27
C GLU A 307 48.53 -19.43 32.12
N GLU A 308 49.69 -19.47 31.48
CA GLU A 308 50.96 -19.50 32.21
C GLU A 308 51.27 -18.13 32.86
N GLY A 309 51.84 -18.15 34.07
CA GLY A 309 52.21 -16.93 34.81
C GLY A 309 51.11 -16.31 35.68
N VAL A 310 50.00 -17.01 35.93
CA VAL A 310 49.00 -16.62 36.96
C VAL A 310 49.58 -16.81 38.37
N ILE A 311 49.41 -15.83 39.25
CA ILE A 311 49.90 -15.85 40.63
C ILE A 311 48.73 -16.07 41.60
N LEU A 312 48.74 -17.23 42.29
CA LEU A 312 47.69 -17.62 43.23
C LEU A 312 48.21 -17.64 44.68
N ALA A 313 47.51 -16.95 45.59
CA ALA A 313 47.71 -17.11 47.02
C ALA A 313 47.34 -18.52 47.50
N ARG A 314 47.95 -18.96 48.60
CA ARG A 314 47.73 -20.32 49.15
C ARG A 314 46.31 -20.56 49.65
N ASP A 315 45.69 -19.51 50.17
CA ASP A 315 44.37 -19.55 50.80
C ASP A 315 43.24 -19.10 49.86
N CYS A 316 43.49 -18.92 48.54
CA CYS A 316 42.46 -18.53 47.59
C CYS A 316 41.63 -19.73 47.11
N VAL A 317 40.36 -19.50 46.78
CA VAL A 317 39.42 -20.54 46.32
C VAL A 317 38.95 -20.21 44.90
N ILE A 318 39.32 -21.05 43.94
CA ILE A 318 38.85 -20.97 42.55
C ILE A 318 37.80 -22.06 42.35
N GLY A 319 36.56 -21.63 42.11
CA GLY A 319 35.45 -22.51 41.77
C GLY A 319 35.40 -22.87 40.29
N SER A 320 34.40 -23.68 39.94
CA SER A 320 34.14 -24.11 38.56
C SER A 320 33.80 -22.96 37.61
N LYS A 321 33.97 -23.19 36.31
CA LYS A 321 33.62 -22.27 35.20
C LYS A 321 34.35 -20.92 35.30
N THR A 322 35.67 -20.97 35.50
CA THR A 322 36.49 -19.77 35.74
C THR A 322 37.63 -19.68 34.72
N VAL A 323 37.81 -18.53 34.08
CA VAL A 323 38.90 -18.23 33.13
C VAL A 323 39.84 -17.20 33.76
N ILE A 324 41.16 -17.43 33.71
CA ILE A 324 42.16 -16.52 34.29
C ILE A 324 43.30 -16.26 33.30
N GLY A 325 43.42 -15.00 32.87
CA GLY A 325 44.48 -14.53 31.98
C GLY A 325 45.86 -14.40 32.64
N ARG A 326 46.89 -14.39 31.79
CA ARG A 326 48.32 -14.31 32.15
C ARG A 326 48.65 -13.09 33.02
N GLY A 327 49.57 -13.26 33.96
CA GLY A 327 50.09 -12.18 34.81
C GLY A 327 49.12 -11.67 35.89
N THR A 328 47.89 -12.19 35.93
CA THR A 328 46.89 -11.86 36.96
C THR A 328 47.29 -12.42 38.32
N SER A 329 47.08 -11.64 39.37
CA SER A 329 47.42 -11.98 40.76
C SER A 329 46.18 -11.97 41.68
N ILE A 330 46.02 -13.02 42.50
CA ILE A 330 44.87 -13.22 43.40
C ILE A 330 45.34 -13.36 44.84
N GLY A 331 44.85 -12.47 45.71
CA GLY A 331 45.20 -12.38 47.13
C GLY A 331 44.61 -13.48 48.04
N ASP A 332 45.11 -13.49 49.28
CA ASP A 332 44.75 -14.45 50.31
C ASP A 332 43.24 -14.42 50.64
N LYS A 333 42.62 -15.60 50.82
CA LYS A 333 41.19 -15.80 51.16
C LYS A 333 40.17 -15.31 50.13
N SER A 334 40.61 -14.84 48.97
CA SER A 334 39.71 -14.42 47.90
C SER A 334 39.06 -15.62 47.22
N THR A 335 37.78 -15.50 46.90
CA THR A 335 36.94 -16.57 46.32
C THR A 335 36.38 -16.11 44.97
N ILE A 336 36.56 -16.94 43.94
CA ILE A 336 36.14 -16.64 42.57
C ILE A 336 35.31 -17.80 42.01
N THR A 337 34.10 -17.52 41.53
CA THR A 337 33.17 -18.51 40.98
C THR A 337 32.54 -18.01 39.68
N ASN A 338 32.43 -18.88 38.67
CA ASN A 338 31.70 -18.60 37.43
C ASN A 338 32.14 -17.29 36.72
N SER A 339 33.43 -16.94 36.76
CA SER A 339 33.93 -15.63 36.36
C SER A 339 35.03 -15.68 35.31
N ILE A 340 35.07 -14.66 34.46
CA ILE A 340 36.15 -14.45 33.49
C ILE A 340 37.03 -13.31 34.02
N ILE A 341 38.34 -13.54 34.04
CA ILE A 341 39.34 -12.56 34.46
C ILE A 341 40.36 -12.40 33.34
N GLY A 342 40.55 -11.15 32.92
CA GLY A 342 41.57 -10.72 31.98
C GLY A 342 43.01 -10.98 32.42
N ARG A 343 43.92 -10.42 31.64
CA ARG A 343 45.36 -10.43 31.85
C ARG A 343 45.79 -9.27 32.74
N HIS A 344 46.88 -9.48 33.48
CA HIS A 344 47.50 -8.48 34.35
C HIS A 344 46.59 -7.87 35.45
N CYS A 345 45.45 -8.48 35.76
CA CYS A 345 44.52 -7.99 36.77
C CYS A 345 45.08 -8.17 38.20
N GLN A 346 44.69 -7.26 39.10
CA GLN A 346 45.16 -7.25 40.49
C GLN A 346 43.97 -7.41 41.46
N ILE A 347 43.82 -8.60 42.05
CA ILE A 347 42.72 -8.93 42.96
C ILE A 347 43.24 -9.02 44.39
N GLY A 348 42.76 -8.13 45.25
CA GLY A 348 43.14 -8.02 46.65
C GLY A 348 42.76 -9.22 47.52
N ARG A 349 42.91 -9.06 48.84
CA ARG A 349 42.60 -10.08 49.85
C ARG A 349 41.13 -10.09 50.24
N ASN A 350 40.60 -11.26 50.58
CA ASN A 350 39.21 -11.43 51.05
C ASN A 350 38.18 -10.83 50.07
N VAL A 351 38.46 -10.89 48.77
CA VAL A 351 37.56 -10.44 47.69
C VAL A 351 36.65 -11.59 47.29
N LYS A 352 35.36 -11.32 47.06
CA LYS A 352 34.42 -12.30 46.50
C LYS A 352 33.98 -11.86 45.10
N ILE A 353 34.25 -12.69 44.10
CA ILE A 353 33.82 -12.47 42.71
C ILE A 353 32.92 -13.64 42.28
N ASP A 354 31.70 -13.36 41.85
CA ASP A 354 30.73 -14.39 41.46
C ASP A 354 29.95 -13.99 40.20
N GLY A 355 30.15 -14.71 39.10
CA GLY A 355 29.42 -14.47 37.84
C GLY A 355 29.81 -13.19 37.07
N ALA A 356 30.87 -12.51 37.47
CA ALA A 356 31.33 -11.24 36.88
C ALA A 356 32.42 -11.42 35.80
N TYR A 357 32.57 -10.41 34.95
CA TYR A 357 33.59 -10.31 33.90
C TYR A 357 34.53 -9.16 34.22
N LEU A 358 35.83 -9.46 34.35
CA LEU A 358 36.90 -8.47 34.43
C LEU A 358 37.70 -8.54 33.13
N TRP A 359 37.91 -7.41 32.47
CA TRP A 359 38.85 -7.30 31.34
C TRP A 359 40.26 -6.91 31.82
N ASP A 360 41.16 -6.61 30.88
CA ASP A 360 42.61 -6.56 31.13
C ASP A 360 43.02 -5.37 32.02
N TYR A 361 44.04 -5.57 32.85
CA TYR A 361 44.58 -4.59 33.81
C TYR A 361 43.61 -4.11 34.92
N ALA A 362 42.38 -4.62 34.98
CA ALA A 362 41.42 -4.29 36.04
C ALA A 362 41.95 -4.59 37.46
N SER A 363 41.61 -3.76 38.43
CA SER A 363 42.07 -3.87 39.82
C SER A 363 40.94 -3.81 40.86
N ILE A 364 40.97 -4.70 41.85
CA ILE A 364 39.98 -4.79 42.94
C ILE A 364 40.68 -4.76 44.29
N GLY A 365 40.35 -3.77 45.11
CA GLY A 365 40.85 -3.62 46.48
C GLY A 365 40.37 -4.68 47.47
N ASP A 366 41.14 -4.85 48.55
CA ASP A 366 40.83 -5.75 49.67
C ASP A 366 39.39 -5.62 50.19
N GLY A 367 38.76 -6.77 50.47
CA GLY A 367 37.46 -6.86 51.13
C GLY A 367 36.25 -6.48 50.27
N SER A 368 36.43 -6.20 48.99
CA SER A 368 35.35 -5.84 48.06
C SER A 368 34.59 -7.06 47.52
N THR A 369 33.34 -6.86 47.12
CA THR A 369 32.47 -7.91 46.57
C THR A 369 31.91 -7.51 45.21
N VAL A 370 31.92 -8.44 44.27
CA VAL A 370 31.52 -8.24 42.88
C VAL A 370 30.63 -9.39 42.45
N THR A 371 29.37 -9.10 42.12
CA THR A 371 28.41 -10.10 41.66
C THR A 371 27.84 -9.71 40.31
N ARG A 372 27.93 -10.59 39.31
CA ARG A 372 27.29 -10.46 37.98
C ARG A 372 27.33 -9.03 37.40
N SER A 373 28.52 -8.53 37.15
CA SER A 373 28.80 -7.19 36.61
C SER A 373 29.95 -7.23 35.62
N ILE A 374 30.12 -6.15 34.83
CA ILE A 374 31.19 -6.02 33.83
C ILE A 374 32.13 -4.87 34.23
N ILE A 375 33.43 -5.18 34.28
CA ILE A 375 34.51 -4.26 34.66
C ILE A 375 35.51 -4.21 33.52
N ALA A 376 35.57 -3.07 32.82
CA ALA A 376 36.37 -2.89 31.61
C ALA A 376 37.87 -2.66 31.89
N ASN A 377 38.66 -2.44 30.83
CA ASN A 377 40.12 -2.33 30.95
C ASN A 377 40.53 -1.17 31.86
N GLU A 378 41.62 -1.35 32.59
CA GLU A 378 42.23 -0.37 33.53
C GLU A 378 41.32 0.12 34.67
N ALA A 379 40.08 -0.35 34.78
CA ALA A 379 39.15 0.08 35.83
C ALA A 379 39.65 -0.31 37.24
N SER A 380 39.42 0.58 38.20
CA SER A 380 39.98 0.46 39.56
C SER A 380 38.93 0.60 40.65
N ILE A 381 38.75 -0.48 41.40
CA ILE A 381 37.74 -0.60 42.45
C ILE A 381 38.42 -0.53 43.82
N GLY A 382 37.98 0.43 44.64
CA GLY A 382 38.49 0.64 45.99
C GLY A 382 38.31 -0.54 46.95
N ARG A 383 38.77 -0.35 48.19
CA ARG A 383 38.63 -1.34 49.27
C ARG A 383 37.24 -1.30 49.89
N ARG A 384 36.70 -2.48 50.23
CA ARG A 384 35.37 -2.70 50.84
C ARG A 384 34.20 -2.15 50.02
N CYS A 385 34.32 -2.15 48.69
CA CYS A 385 33.26 -1.73 47.79
C CYS A 385 32.34 -2.91 47.44
N THR A 386 31.06 -2.62 47.18
CA THR A 386 30.06 -3.63 46.79
C THR A 386 29.55 -3.30 45.39
N ILE A 387 29.65 -4.24 44.45
CA ILE A 387 29.15 -4.08 43.08
C ILE A 387 28.05 -5.13 42.87
N GLU A 388 26.82 -4.64 42.80
CA GLU A 388 25.61 -5.45 42.67
C GLU A 388 25.42 -5.98 41.24
N ALA A 389 24.55 -6.98 41.12
CA ALA A 389 24.27 -7.66 39.87
C ALA A 389 23.51 -6.74 38.90
N GLY A 390 24.19 -6.38 37.80
CA GLY A 390 23.70 -5.45 36.79
C GLY A 390 24.74 -4.40 36.36
N ALA A 391 25.56 -3.94 37.31
CA ALA A 391 26.41 -2.77 37.15
C ALA A 391 27.42 -2.87 35.99
N LEU A 392 27.61 -1.76 35.28
CA LEU A 392 28.56 -1.62 34.17
C LEU A 392 29.59 -0.54 34.47
N ILE A 393 30.87 -0.88 34.40
CA ILE A 393 31.99 0.02 34.74
C ILE A 393 32.92 0.11 33.53
N SER A 394 32.86 1.24 32.82
CA SER A 394 33.64 1.48 31.59
C SER A 394 35.14 1.71 31.85
N TYR A 395 35.87 1.92 30.76
CA TYR A 395 37.33 1.96 30.71
C TYR A 395 37.94 3.01 31.65
N GLY A 396 38.96 2.59 32.39
CA GLY A 396 39.72 3.46 33.30
C GLY A 396 38.91 4.15 34.39
N VAL A 397 37.64 3.78 34.64
CA VAL A 397 36.82 4.32 35.74
C VAL A 397 37.47 3.99 37.09
N SER A 398 37.46 4.94 38.03
CA SER A 398 37.91 4.68 39.40
C SER A 398 36.80 4.90 40.42
N ILE A 399 36.66 3.95 41.35
CA ILE A 399 35.60 3.91 42.36
C ILE A 399 36.25 3.97 43.75
N SER A 400 35.88 4.98 44.55
CA SER A 400 36.51 5.20 45.86
C SER A 400 36.11 4.17 46.93
N GLU A 401 36.89 4.10 48.02
CA GLU A 401 36.75 3.05 49.04
C GLU A 401 35.40 3.12 49.80
N GLY A 402 34.72 1.98 49.92
CA GLY A 402 33.48 1.83 50.67
C GLY A 402 32.19 2.18 49.93
N ILE A 403 32.27 2.50 48.63
CA ILE A 403 31.10 2.77 47.77
C ILE A 403 30.33 1.48 47.45
N THR A 404 29.01 1.59 47.31
CA THR A 404 28.14 0.52 46.79
C THR A 404 27.49 0.97 45.50
N ILE A 405 27.63 0.17 44.43
CA ILE A 405 27.07 0.43 43.11
C ILE A 405 25.96 -0.58 42.86
N ARG A 406 24.76 -0.07 42.60
CA ARG A 406 23.55 -0.83 42.26
C ARG A 406 23.59 -1.39 40.83
N GLY A 407 22.69 -2.32 40.53
CA GLY A 407 22.64 -3.03 39.25
C GLY A 407 22.13 -2.21 38.05
N ASP A 408 21.51 -1.06 38.28
CA ASP A 408 21.01 -0.13 37.26
C ASP A 408 22.12 0.77 36.68
N HIS A 409 23.04 1.24 37.53
CA HIS A 409 24.05 2.22 37.15
C HIS A 409 25.02 1.77 36.04
N ARG A 410 25.14 2.61 35.01
CA ARG A 410 26.14 2.51 33.94
C ARG A 410 27.15 3.65 34.12
N ILE A 411 28.41 3.35 34.43
CA ILE A 411 29.42 4.37 34.78
C ILE A 411 30.47 4.50 33.67
N THR A 412 30.71 5.72 33.19
CA THR A 412 31.68 6.03 32.13
C THR A 412 32.57 7.23 32.45
N ARG A 413 33.56 7.47 31.59
CA ARG A 413 34.42 8.66 31.60
C ARG A 413 34.33 9.50 30.32
N ALA A 414 33.82 8.96 29.22
CA ALA A 414 33.69 9.63 27.92
C ALA A 414 32.28 10.20 27.68
N LYS A 415 32.18 11.33 26.95
CA LYS A 415 30.91 11.93 26.48
C LYS A 415 31.04 12.41 25.03
N ARG A 416 29.97 12.29 24.25
CA ARG A 416 29.83 12.76 22.85
C ARG A 416 29.23 14.18 22.82
N ARG A 417 29.36 14.89 21.68
CA ARG A 417 28.72 16.20 21.42
C ARG A 417 27.84 16.10 20.17
N ARG A 418 26.65 16.74 20.20
CA ARG A 418 25.63 16.67 19.13
C ARG A 418 25.95 17.42 17.81
N GLU A 419 27.11 18.08 17.66
CA GLU A 419 27.34 19.07 16.58
C GLU A 419 28.52 18.78 15.64
N ALA A 420 29.34 17.78 15.94
CA ALA A 420 30.43 17.29 15.08
C ALA A 420 30.84 15.90 15.57
N ASP A 421 31.18 15.00 14.63
CA ASP A 421 31.66 13.66 14.96
C ASP A 421 33.12 13.64 15.46
N GLU A 422 33.51 12.45 15.93
CA GLU A 422 34.87 12.02 16.33
C GLU A 422 35.46 12.57 17.66
N ASP A 423 35.16 13.79 18.11
CA ASP A 423 35.79 14.37 19.32
C ASP A 423 35.15 13.88 20.66
N LEU A 424 35.55 12.69 21.12
CA LEU A 424 35.26 12.16 22.46
C LEU A 424 35.98 12.98 23.56
N PHE A 425 35.22 13.56 24.50
CA PHE A 425 35.80 14.30 25.63
C PHE A 425 35.55 13.64 26.98
N ARG A 426 36.46 13.88 27.93
CA ARG A 426 36.36 13.39 29.31
C ARG A 426 35.31 14.20 30.08
N GLY A 427 34.28 13.54 30.57
CA GLY A 427 33.26 14.17 31.41
C GLY A 427 33.80 14.56 32.81
N ASN A 428 33.09 15.47 33.47
CA ASN A 428 33.36 15.77 34.88
C ASN A 428 32.91 14.58 35.74
N PRO A 429 33.72 14.11 36.71
CA PRO A 429 33.35 12.99 37.56
C PRO A 429 32.27 13.39 38.58
N ASP A 430 31.37 12.46 38.93
CA ASP A 430 30.31 12.68 39.92
C ASP A 430 30.69 12.11 41.31
N PRO A 431 31.00 12.95 42.31
CA PRO A 431 31.34 12.51 43.65
C PRO A 431 30.20 11.87 44.43
N ALA A 432 28.94 11.91 43.95
CA ALA A 432 27.82 11.20 44.57
C ALA A 432 27.85 9.70 44.25
N ILE A 433 28.25 9.33 43.03
CA ILE A 433 28.18 7.96 42.52
C ILE A 433 29.52 7.23 42.68
N VAL A 434 30.64 7.81 42.22
CA VAL A 434 31.98 7.19 42.38
C VAL A 434 32.69 7.60 43.68
N GLY A 435 32.11 8.56 44.41
CA GLY A 435 32.62 9.08 45.69
C GLY A 435 33.77 10.09 45.54
N GLN A 436 34.16 10.73 46.66
CA GLN A 436 35.07 11.90 46.71
C GLN A 436 36.48 11.74 46.11
N LYS A 437 36.87 10.53 45.68
CA LYS A 437 38.16 10.24 45.03
C LYS A 437 38.00 9.36 43.78
N GLY A 438 36.77 9.13 43.33
CA GLY A 438 36.51 8.40 42.10
C GLY A 438 36.66 9.29 40.85
N ASP A 439 36.63 8.65 39.70
CA ASP A 439 36.74 9.27 38.38
C ASP A 439 35.82 8.54 37.41
N GLY A 440 34.70 9.18 37.08
CA GLY A 440 33.59 8.63 36.29
C GLY A 440 32.28 9.30 36.67
N PHE A 441 31.28 9.19 35.81
CA PHE A 441 29.92 9.71 36.00
C PHE A 441 28.90 8.72 35.42
N GLU A 442 27.62 8.89 35.76
CA GLU A 442 26.55 8.06 35.22
C GLU A 442 26.24 8.40 33.77
N PHE A 443 26.21 7.37 32.93
CA PHE A 443 25.87 7.50 31.51
C PHE A 443 24.36 7.67 31.35
N GLN A 444 23.98 8.84 30.86
CA GLN A 444 22.66 9.16 30.32
C GLN A 444 22.83 9.21 28.79
N ASP A 445 22.05 8.43 28.06
CA ASP A 445 21.90 8.64 26.62
C ASP A 445 21.17 9.97 26.40
N SER A 446 21.51 10.71 25.34
CA SER A 446 20.93 12.05 25.12
C SER A 446 19.63 12.04 24.35
N ASP A 447 19.14 10.86 23.98
CA ASP A 447 18.23 10.66 22.86
C ASP A 447 16.88 10.12 23.38
N GLU A 448 16.49 10.61 24.57
CA GLU A 448 15.22 10.35 25.29
C GLU A 448 13.99 10.99 24.60
N GLU A 449 13.96 10.99 23.26
CA GLU A 449 12.78 11.29 22.45
C GLU A 449 12.15 9.98 21.88
N ASP A 450 12.91 8.87 21.83
CA ASP A 450 12.43 7.52 21.49
C ASP A 450 12.19 6.67 22.76
N GLU A 451 11.07 6.85 23.47
CA GLU A 451 10.77 6.12 24.73
C GLU A 451 10.54 4.60 24.56
N ASP A 452 10.42 4.08 23.34
CA ASP A 452 10.03 2.68 23.06
C ASP A 452 11.16 1.64 23.23
N GLU A 453 12.45 1.99 23.06
CA GLU A 453 13.58 1.06 23.33
C GLU A 453 13.97 1.04 24.84
N LEU A 454 13.07 0.55 25.69
CA LEU A 454 13.35 0.32 27.11
C LEU A 454 14.42 -0.79 27.33
N VAL A 455 15.69 -0.38 27.31
CA VAL A 455 16.88 -1.25 27.32
C VAL A 455 16.98 -2.10 28.60
N ASP A 456 16.48 -3.35 28.55
CA ASP A 456 16.69 -4.37 29.59
C ASP A 456 18.19 -4.53 29.88
N GLY A 457 18.56 -4.39 31.15
CA GLY A 457 19.95 -4.20 31.55
C GLY A 457 20.86 -5.35 31.11
N LEU A 458 22.03 -4.99 30.55
CA LEU A 458 23.07 -5.92 30.06
C LEU A 458 23.38 -7.08 31.02
N VAL A 459 23.17 -6.89 32.33
CA VAL A 459 22.97 -7.99 33.28
C VAL A 459 21.67 -7.81 34.10
N CYS A 460 20.67 -8.64 33.81
CA CYS A 460 19.38 -8.63 34.51
C CYS A 460 19.49 -8.92 36.03
N ALA A 461 18.93 -8.04 36.87
CA ALA A 461 18.75 -8.25 38.30
C ALA A 461 17.77 -9.42 38.59
N GLY A 462 17.86 -10.03 39.78
CA GLY A 462 16.96 -11.15 40.17
C GLY A 462 15.73 -10.69 40.97
N PRO A 463 14.84 -11.61 41.40
CA PRO A 463 14.90 -13.06 41.31
C PRO A 463 13.73 -13.68 40.49
N ILE A 464 13.59 -15.01 40.56
CA ILE A 464 12.37 -15.71 40.13
C ILE A 464 11.23 -15.35 41.08
N TYR A 465 10.15 -14.75 40.58
CA TYR A 465 8.88 -14.66 41.31
C TYR A 465 7.87 -15.68 40.79
N ASN A 466 7.11 -16.21 41.74
CA ASN A 466 6.25 -17.37 41.57
C ASN A 466 4.80 -16.92 41.36
N LEU A 467 4.11 -17.50 40.39
CA LEU A 467 2.67 -17.27 40.21
C LEU A 467 1.89 -17.83 41.42
N SER A 468 1.15 -16.95 42.09
CA SER A 468 0.12 -17.36 43.05
C SER A 468 -1.04 -16.39 43.03
N ASN A 469 -2.17 -16.87 42.53
CA ASN A 469 -3.56 -16.43 42.69
C ASN A 469 -3.79 -15.11 43.45
N GLU A 470 -4.54 -14.20 42.84
CA GLU A 470 -5.97 -14.14 43.15
C GLU A 470 -6.81 -13.64 41.97
N SER A 471 -8.03 -14.14 41.88
CA SER A 471 -9.11 -13.73 40.96
C SER A 471 -10.37 -13.62 41.82
N ILE A 472 -11.45 -13.03 41.28
CA ILE A 472 -12.80 -12.94 41.93
C ILE A 472 -12.81 -11.91 43.11
N SER A 473 -13.75 -10.95 43.22
CA SER A 473 -14.94 -10.66 42.39
C SER A 473 -15.41 -9.19 42.46
N THR A 474 -16.20 -8.83 41.45
CA THR A 474 -17.34 -7.90 41.46
C THR A 474 -18.06 -7.66 42.79
N LEU A 475 -18.44 -6.40 43.08
CA LEU A 475 -19.76 -6.01 43.64
C LEU A 475 -20.07 -4.53 43.33
N ASN A 476 -21.34 -4.20 43.07
CA ASN A 476 -21.83 -2.83 42.89
C ASN A 476 -22.26 -2.19 44.23
N SER A 477 -22.21 -0.86 44.30
CA SER A 477 -23.11 -0.05 45.15
C SER A 477 -23.22 1.37 44.57
N ASP A 478 -24.45 1.87 44.39
CA ASP A 478 -24.75 3.17 43.78
C ASP A 478 -24.48 4.36 44.72
N SER A 479 -24.06 5.52 44.16
CA SER A 479 -24.84 6.79 44.25
C SER A 479 -24.13 7.99 43.62
N ASP A 480 -24.82 8.64 42.68
CA ASP A 480 -24.83 10.08 42.35
C ASP A 480 -23.54 10.87 41.99
N ALA A 481 -23.50 11.24 40.69
CA ALA A 481 -23.11 12.53 40.09
C ALA A 481 -21.64 13.03 40.15
N ASP A 482 -21.08 13.18 38.93
CA ASP A 482 -20.25 14.26 38.38
C ASP A 482 -19.20 14.90 39.31
N ASP A 483 -17.89 14.87 39.04
CA ASP A 483 -17.22 15.10 37.75
C ASP A 483 -15.81 14.48 37.77
N PHE A 484 -15.34 13.85 36.68
CA PHE A 484 -13.97 13.33 36.57
C PHE A 484 -13.47 13.17 35.13
N GLU A 485 -12.30 13.74 34.84
CA GLU A 485 -11.63 13.68 33.54
C GLU A 485 -11.23 12.25 33.15
N ILE A 486 -11.73 11.74 32.03
CA ILE A 486 -11.17 10.54 31.39
C ILE A 486 -10.01 10.97 30.49
N ARG A 487 -8.78 10.67 30.90
CA ARG A 487 -7.64 10.64 29.98
C ARG A 487 -7.73 9.38 29.13
N HIS A 488 -7.90 9.54 27.83
CA HIS A 488 -7.71 8.46 26.86
C HIS A 488 -6.31 8.57 26.25
N ASP A 489 -5.39 7.75 26.75
CA ASP A 489 -4.10 7.53 26.09
C ASP A 489 -4.33 6.82 24.74
N ARG A 490 -3.68 7.31 23.67
CA ARG A 490 -3.92 6.87 22.29
C ARG A 490 -3.20 5.55 21.96
N SER A 491 -3.74 4.43 22.42
CA SER A 491 -3.29 3.08 22.02
C SER A 491 -4.10 2.59 20.79
N ALA A 492 -3.58 2.80 19.59
CA ALA A 492 -4.33 2.63 18.34
C ALA A 492 -4.36 1.17 17.79
N ALA A 493 -4.96 0.22 18.52
CA ALA A 493 -5.21 -1.13 18.00
C ALA A 493 -6.51 -1.79 18.53
N SER A 494 -7.31 -2.32 17.59
CA SER A 494 -8.44 -3.23 17.79
C SER A 494 -9.70 -2.74 18.55
N SER A 495 -10.81 -2.59 17.80
CA SER A 495 -12.05 -3.36 18.07
C SER A 495 -13.09 -3.18 16.94
N PHE A 496 -12.90 -3.88 15.83
CA PHE A 496 -13.96 -4.01 14.82
C PHE A 496 -14.98 -5.06 15.29
N LEU A 497 -16.18 -4.63 15.73
CA LEU A 497 -17.45 -5.39 15.64
C LEU A 497 -18.64 -4.65 16.30
N SER A 498 -19.40 -3.87 15.52
CA SER A 498 -20.87 -3.83 15.62
C SER A 498 -21.47 -3.07 14.43
N VAL A 499 -22.16 -3.81 13.54
CA VAL A 499 -22.88 -3.19 12.41
C VAL A 499 -24.21 -2.63 12.92
N GLY A 500 -24.26 -1.33 13.27
CA GLY A 500 -25.52 -0.75 13.74
C GLY A 500 -25.60 0.69 14.26
N SER A 501 -24.53 1.48 14.38
CA SER A 501 -24.63 2.96 14.59
C SER A 501 -23.26 3.65 14.46
N ALA A 502 -22.82 3.98 13.24
CA ALA A 502 -21.50 4.60 13.02
C ALA A 502 -21.52 6.14 13.11
N ASP A 503 -22.59 6.76 12.60
CA ASP A 503 -22.65 8.20 12.28
C ASP A 503 -22.50 9.14 13.50
N SER A 504 -22.72 8.65 14.72
CA SER A 504 -22.70 9.45 15.95
C SER A 504 -21.33 9.53 16.64
N GLN A 505 -20.44 8.54 16.44
CA GLN A 505 -19.15 8.49 17.12
C GLN A 505 -18.05 9.26 16.37
N HIS A 506 -17.99 9.13 15.04
CA HIS A 506 -17.02 9.87 14.22
C HIS A 506 -17.19 11.40 14.34
N ALA A 507 -18.43 11.87 14.52
CA ALA A 507 -18.73 13.30 14.68
C ALA A 507 -18.21 13.90 16.00
N ALA A 508 -18.02 13.10 17.06
CA ALA A 508 -17.50 13.57 18.34
C ALA A 508 -15.95 13.64 18.35
N ASN A 509 -15.28 12.67 17.72
CA ASN A 509 -13.83 12.59 17.69
C ASN A 509 -13.22 13.77 16.91
N PHE A 510 -13.78 14.14 15.76
CA PHE A 510 -13.25 15.22 14.91
C PHE A 510 -13.07 16.55 15.65
N ASP A 511 -14.06 17.00 16.43
CA ASP A 511 -13.97 18.26 17.15
C ASP A 511 -12.90 18.23 18.26
N HIS A 512 -12.65 17.06 18.86
CA HIS A 512 -11.55 16.88 19.81
C HIS A 512 -10.20 16.93 19.08
N ASP A 513 -10.00 16.06 18.10
CA ASP A 513 -8.72 15.88 17.39
C ASP A 513 -8.31 17.17 16.64
N ALA A 514 -9.25 17.81 15.93
CA ALA A 514 -8.98 19.07 15.23
C ALA A 514 -8.73 20.25 16.19
N SER A 515 -9.48 20.36 17.30
CA SER A 515 -9.26 21.43 18.28
C SER A 515 -8.05 21.19 19.20
N ALA A 516 -7.42 20.00 19.13
CA ALA A 516 -6.09 19.71 19.64
C ALA A 516 -5.01 20.11 18.61
N SER A 517 -5.02 19.56 17.39
CA SER A 517 -4.01 19.85 16.34
C SER A 517 -3.83 21.35 16.08
N ILE A 518 -4.95 22.09 15.99
CA ILE A 518 -4.91 23.56 15.86
C ILE A 518 -4.33 24.22 17.12
N TYR A 519 -4.72 23.77 18.32
CA TYR A 519 -4.25 24.36 19.57
C TYR A 519 -2.74 24.17 19.77
N ASP A 520 -2.23 22.97 19.53
CA ASP A 520 -0.81 22.64 19.67
C ASP A 520 0.02 23.39 18.61
N SER A 521 -0.46 23.45 17.37
CA SER A 521 0.13 24.30 16.32
C SER A 521 0.14 25.79 16.66
N LEU A 522 -0.93 26.30 17.31
CA LEU A 522 -0.98 27.67 17.83
C LEU A 522 -0.03 27.89 19.02
N VAL A 523 0.34 26.83 19.76
CA VAL A 523 1.34 26.85 20.84
C VAL A 523 2.76 26.94 20.28
N GLU A 524 3.09 26.08 19.30
CA GLU A 524 4.39 26.04 18.61
C GLU A 524 4.62 27.26 17.71
N GLY A 525 3.56 27.81 17.13
CA GLY A 525 3.58 29.05 16.34
C GLY A 525 3.65 28.85 14.82
N HIS A 526 3.13 27.73 14.31
CA HIS A 526 3.10 27.42 12.88
C HIS A 526 2.31 28.47 12.06
N GLU A 527 2.68 28.60 10.79
CA GLU A 527 1.96 29.47 9.85
C GLU A 527 0.54 28.96 9.59
N SER A 528 -0.39 29.89 9.37
CA SER A 528 -1.80 29.62 9.03
C SER A 528 -1.98 28.63 7.88
N ALA A 529 -1.08 28.64 6.90
CA ALA A 529 -1.10 27.72 5.77
C ALA A 529 -0.91 26.25 6.17
N ASN A 530 -0.05 25.95 7.14
CA ASN A 530 0.25 24.57 7.57
C ASN A 530 -0.92 24.01 8.38
N ILE A 531 -1.38 24.76 9.37
CA ILE A 531 -2.56 24.45 10.20
C ILE A 531 -3.79 24.19 9.33
N GLN A 532 -3.92 24.93 8.22
CA GLN A 532 -4.99 24.72 7.26
C GLN A 532 -4.86 23.40 6.47
N LEU A 533 -3.64 22.98 6.08
CA LEU A 533 -3.46 21.72 5.36
C LEU A 533 -3.87 20.53 6.24
N GLU A 534 -3.45 20.52 7.50
CA GLU A 534 -3.88 19.55 8.51
C GLU A 534 -5.40 19.56 8.69
N LEU A 535 -6.00 20.73 8.95
CA LEU A 535 -7.44 20.87 9.17
C LEU A 535 -8.25 20.44 7.93
N THR A 536 -7.73 20.67 6.73
CA THR A 536 -8.35 20.20 5.48
C THR A 536 -8.25 18.69 5.34
N ALA A 537 -7.08 18.10 5.62
CA ALA A 537 -6.89 16.64 5.58
C ALA A 537 -7.76 15.92 6.61
N LEU A 538 -7.78 16.42 7.86
CA LEU A 538 -8.65 15.92 8.93
C LEU A 538 -10.12 15.99 8.49
N ARG A 539 -10.59 17.14 8.00
CA ARG A 539 -11.96 17.31 7.50
C ARG A 539 -12.31 16.32 6.38
N MET A 540 -11.41 16.08 5.42
CA MET A 540 -11.65 15.11 4.34
C MET A 540 -11.68 13.67 4.87
N SER A 541 -10.81 13.32 5.82
CA SER A 541 -10.76 11.98 6.42
C SER A 541 -12.00 11.62 7.25
N THR A 542 -12.61 12.60 7.93
CA THR A 542 -13.81 12.42 8.78
C THR A 542 -15.12 12.82 8.09
N ASN A 543 -15.05 13.38 6.88
CA ASN A 543 -16.17 13.99 6.15
C ASN A 543 -16.90 15.08 6.98
N ALA A 544 -16.15 15.89 7.75
CA ALA A 544 -16.71 16.87 8.67
C ALA A 544 -17.38 18.07 7.98
N SER A 545 -18.46 18.56 8.59
CA SER A 545 -19.22 19.73 8.15
C SER A 545 -18.50 21.05 8.46
N ASP A 546 -18.76 22.10 7.67
CA ASP A 546 -18.16 23.43 7.86
C ASP A 546 -18.45 24.04 9.25
N HIS A 547 -19.62 23.75 9.83
CA HIS A 547 -19.96 24.07 11.22
C HIS A 547 -18.98 23.43 12.23
N GLN A 548 -18.64 22.15 12.08
CA GLN A 548 -17.66 21.48 12.96
C GLN A 548 -16.25 22.05 12.76
N VAL A 549 -15.88 22.39 11.53
CA VAL A 549 -14.60 23.08 11.24
C VAL A 549 -14.55 24.43 11.96
N ARG A 550 -15.63 25.23 11.90
CA ARG A 550 -15.75 26.47 12.67
C ARG A 550 -15.68 26.24 14.18
N ARG A 551 -16.36 25.22 14.71
CA ARG A 551 -16.33 24.87 16.15
C ARG A 551 -14.92 24.50 16.63
N ALA A 552 -14.18 23.71 15.86
CA ALA A 552 -12.79 23.36 16.17
C ALA A 552 -11.84 24.58 16.16
N VAL A 553 -12.00 25.49 15.20
CA VAL A 553 -11.26 26.77 15.13
C VAL A 553 -11.61 27.68 16.31
N VAL A 554 -12.90 27.89 16.60
CA VAL A 554 -13.34 28.70 17.74
C VAL A 554 -12.78 28.15 19.05
N SER A 555 -12.93 26.85 19.32
CA SER A 555 -12.53 26.30 20.62
C SER A 555 -11.01 26.28 20.80
N SER A 556 -10.23 25.99 19.76
CA SER A 556 -8.75 26.10 19.82
C SER A 556 -8.28 27.54 20.03
N PHE A 557 -8.92 28.53 19.39
CA PHE A 557 -8.62 29.96 19.59
C PHE A 557 -8.96 30.40 21.02
N VAL A 558 -10.13 30.00 21.56
CA VAL A 558 -10.54 30.29 22.94
C VAL A 558 -9.62 29.61 23.96
N LYS A 559 -9.19 28.35 23.74
CA LYS A 559 -8.16 27.67 24.55
C LYS A 559 -6.85 28.49 24.57
N ARG A 560 -6.35 28.92 23.40
CA ARG A 560 -5.10 29.70 23.27
C ARG A 560 -5.19 31.07 23.94
N ILE A 561 -6.28 31.81 23.76
CA ILE A 561 -6.51 33.11 24.43
C ILE A 561 -6.57 32.92 25.95
N THR A 562 -7.23 31.87 26.44
CA THR A 562 -7.29 31.54 27.87
C THR A 562 -5.91 31.24 28.45
N GLN A 563 -5.05 30.52 27.71
CA GLN A 563 -3.66 30.26 28.11
C GLN A 563 -2.83 31.54 28.20
N LEU A 564 -2.93 32.44 27.22
CA LEU A 564 -2.21 33.73 27.21
C LEU A 564 -2.67 34.66 28.34
N ILE A 565 -3.95 34.66 28.69
CA ILE A 565 -4.47 35.37 29.87
C ILE A 565 -3.90 34.76 31.16
N LYS A 566 -3.87 33.42 31.28
CA LYS A 566 -3.25 32.72 32.42
C LYS A 566 -1.73 32.97 32.53
N SER A 567 -1.03 33.23 31.42
CA SER A 567 0.38 33.65 31.43
C SER A 567 0.60 35.13 31.78
N GLY A 568 -0.46 35.89 32.06
CA GLY A 568 -0.40 37.28 32.50
C GLY A 568 -0.49 38.34 31.40
N GLN A 569 -0.85 37.97 30.15
CA GLN A 569 -1.14 38.98 29.13
C GLN A 569 -2.49 39.68 29.38
N PRO A 570 -2.61 40.99 29.07
CA PRO A 570 -3.91 41.67 29.11
C PRO A 570 -4.82 41.17 27.96
N ILE A 571 -6.11 40.97 28.26
CA ILE A 571 -7.11 40.35 27.36
C ILE A 571 -7.06 40.90 25.92
N LYS A 572 -7.02 42.23 25.76
CA LYS A 572 -6.98 42.86 24.43
C LYS A 572 -5.76 42.47 23.59
N ASN A 573 -4.60 42.25 24.21
CA ASN A 573 -3.39 41.84 23.49
C ASN A 573 -3.43 40.35 23.14
N ALA A 574 -3.92 39.49 24.05
CA ALA A 574 -4.07 38.07 23.78
C ALA A 574 -5.05 37.79 22.62
N VAL A 575 -6.18 38.49 22.60
CA VAL A 575 -7.15 38.46 21.49
C VAL A 575 -6.50 38.98 20.20
N ALA A 576 -5.85 40.15 20.23
CA ALA A 576 -5.21 40.74 19.05
C ALA A 576 -4.06 39.89 18.49
N GLN A 577 -3.32 39.15 19.33
CA GLN A 577 -2.29 38.21 18.90
C GLN A 577 -2.90 37.05 18.11
N VAL A 578 -3.87 36.33 18.70
CA VAL A 578 -4.44 35.11 18.08
C VAL A 578 -5.25 35.44 16.82
N PHE A 579 -6.20 36.37 16.91
CA PHE A 579 -7.04 36.74 15.75
C PHE A 579 -6.25 37.51 14.68
N GLY A 580 -5.23 38.30 15.06
CA GLY A 580 -4.42 39.07 14.13
C GLY A 580 -3.40 38.22 13.35
N GLN A 581 -2.77 37.24 14.00
CA GLN A 581 -1.78 36.37 13.36
C GLN A 581 -2.42 35.30 12.47
N HIS A 582 -3.64 34.84 12.80
CA HIS A 582 -4.29 33.70 12.13
C HIS A 582 -5.61 34.06 11.41
N LYS A 583 -5.77 35.30 10.93
CA LYS A 583 -6.95 35.74 10.14
C LYS A 583 -7.29 34.77 9.00
N GLU A 584 -6.30 34.26 8.30
CA GLU A 584 -6.50 33.35 7.16
C GLU A 584 -7.26 32.06 7.49
N LEU A 585 -7.16 31.55 8.74
CA LEU A 585 -7.93 30.37 9.16
C LEU A 585 -9.44 30.67 9.25
N ILE A 586 -9.79 31.89 9.62
CA ILE A 586 -11.18 32.37 9.73
C ILE A 586 -11.75 32.67 8.33
N ASP A 587 -10.99 33.40 7.51
CA ASP A 587 -11.33 33.71 6.11
C ASP A 587 -11.52 32.47 5.21
N ARG A 588 -11.08 31.29 5.66
CA ARG A 588 -11.24 30.01 4.96
C ARG A 588 -12.28 29.08 5.60
N ALA A 589 -12.86 29.45 6.74
CA ALA A 589 -13.94 28.74 7.43
C ALA A 589 -15.32 29.43 7.28
N ILE A 590 -15.33 30.62 6.68
CA ILE A 590 -16.49 31.48 6.42
C ILE A 590 -16.54 31.74 4.90
N PHE A 591 -17.61 31.31 4.22
CA PHE A 591 -17.72 31.38 2.76
C PHE A 591 -18.73 32.43 2.26
N ASP A 592 -19.48 33.04 3.15
CA ASP A 592 -20.64 33.90 2.89
C ASP A 592 -20.32 35.38 2.60
N LYS A 593 -19.05 35.80 2.55
CA LYS A 593 -18.67 37.22 2.39
C LYS A 593 -19.26 37.92 1.15
N ASN A 594 -19.69 37.16 0.14
CA ASN A 594 -20.36 37.69 -1.06
C ASN A 594 -21.88 37.45 -1.10
N ALA A 595 -22.48 36.98 0.00
CA ALA A 595 -23.92 36.74 0.14
C ALA A 595 -24.60 37.85 0.97
N SER A 596 -25.91 38.02 0.76
CA SER A 596 -26.76 38.98 1.51
C SER A 596 -27.33 38.42 2.81
N ASN A 597 -27.09 37.15 3.11
CA ASN A 597 -27.43 36.48 4.36
C ASN A 597 -26.15 35.82 4.86
N LYS A 598 -25.67 36.24 6.03
CA LYS A 598 -24.31 35.98 6.54
C LYS A 598 -24.31 34.78 7.50
N SER A 599 -24.86 33.66 7.03
CA SER A 599 -25.14 32.49 7.88
C SER A 599 -23.89 31.83 8.48
N ASP A 600 -22.73 31.88 7.81
CA ASP A 600 -21.47 31.34 8.35
C ASP A 600 -20.88 32.28 9.42
N GLN A 601 -21.01 33.60 9.23
CA GLN A 601 -20.58 34.60 10.20
C GLN A 601 -21.44 34.56 11.47
N VAL A 602 -22.76 34.44 11.32
CA VAL A 602 -23.69 34.24 12.46
C VAL A 602 -23.37 32.95 13.20
N ASP A 603 -23.13 31.85 12.48
CA ASP A 603 -22.75 30.56 13.06
C ASP A 603 -21.42 30.63 13.83
N PHE A 604 -20.38 31.27 13.26
CA PHE A 604 -19.11 31.51 13.94
C PHE A 604 -19.27 32.35 15.23
N MET A 605 -20.11 33.38 15.20
CA MET A 605 -20.38 34.24 16.36
C MET A 605 -21.22 33.55 17.43
N LEU A 606 -22.19 32.70 17.08
CA LEU A 606 -22.94 31.85 18.02
C LEU A 606 -22.01 30.84 18.70
N LEU A 607 -21.14 30.17 17.94
CA LEU A 607 -20.14 29.24 18.49
C LEU A 607 -19.17 29.95 19.44
N LEU A 608 -18.70 31.15 19.09
CA LEU A 608 -17.82 31.97 19.94
C LEU A 608 -18.54 32.46 21.22
N GLN A 609 -19.82 32.80 21.13
CA GLN A 609 -20.65 33.16 22.29
C GLN A 609 -20.81 31.96 23.23
N ALA A 610 -21.06 30.76 22.70
CA ALA A 610 -21.25 29.52 23.46
C ALA A 610 -19.97 29.05 24.19
N ASP A 611 -18.83 28.98 23.50
CA ASP A 611 -17.56 28.52 24.11
C ASP A 611 -17.05 29.46 25.22
N LEU A 612 -17.56 30.70 25.27
CA LEU A 612 -17.23 31.71 26.29
C LEU A 612 -18.18 31.73 27.50
N VAL A 613 -19.30 31.00 27.50
CA VAL A 613 -20.25 30.96 28.64
C VAL A 613 -19.56 30.47 29.92
N HIS A 614 -18.80 29.38 29.82
CA HIS A 614 -18.13 28.76 30.96
C HIS A 614 -16.69 29.25 31.18
N LYS A 615 -16.36 30.50 30.77
CA LYS A 615 -14.99 31.07 30.88
C LYS A 615 -14.96 32.35 31.71
N ASP A 616 -13.93 32.47 32.56
CA ASP A 616 -13.68 33.66 33.35
C ASP A 616 -13.57 34.91 32.46
N SER A 617 -14.36 35.94 32.79
CA SER A 617 -14.44 37.19 32.02
C SER A 617 -14.92 37.05 30.57
N GLY A 618 -15.63 35.97 30.19
CA GLY A 618 -16.13 35.73 28.82
C GLY A 618 -16.83 36.94 28.18
N GLU A 619 -17.63 37.68 28.95
CA GLU A 619 -18.30 38.94 28.55
C GLU A 619 -17.34 40.00 27.95
N THR A 620 -16.10 40.08 28.44
CA THR A 620 -15.09 41.06 27.96
C THR A 620 -14.17 40.47 26.89
N ILE A 621 -14.04 39.14 26.84
CA ILE A 621 -13.38 38.42 25.76
C ILE A 621 -14.23 38.51 24.49
N LEU A 622 -15.55 38.25 24.57
CA LEU A 622 -16.47 38.34 23.44
C LEU A 622 -16.50 39.76 22.84
N LEU A 623 -16.65 40.81 23.67
CA LEU A 623 -16.57 42.19 23.18
C LEU A 623 -15.21 42.48 22.49
N SER A 624 -14.10 42.05 23.10
CA SER A 624 -12.76 42.29 22.52
C SER A 624 -12.56 41.53 21.20
N ALA A 625 -13.09 40.31 21.09
CA ALA A 625 -13.03 39.49 19.88
C ALA A 625 -13.97 40.03 18.78
N ALA A 626 -15.20 40.40 19.12
CA ALA A 626 -16.17 40.99 18.20
C ALA A 626 -15.63 42.29 17.58
N THR A 627 -15.16 43.23 18.41
CA THR A 627 -14.49 44.44 17.89
C THR A 627 -13.28 44.08 17.02
N LYS A 628 -12.51 43.04 17.38
CA LYS A 628 -11.33 42.68 16.60
C LYS A 628 -11.64 41.96 15.27
N LEU A 629 -12.75 41.24 15.18
CA LEU A 629 -13.22 40.59 13.95
C LEU A 629 -13.72 41.61 12.93
N VAL A 630 -14.39 42.67 13.39
CA VAL A 630 -14.79 43.83 12.57
C VAL A 630 -13.56 44.67 12.16
N GLU A 631 -12.69 45.03 13.11
CA GLU A 631 -11.41 45.72 12.81
C GLU A 631 -10.52 44.98 11.79
N LEU A 632 -10.69 43.67 11.66
CA LEU A 632 -9.90 42.82 10.76
C LEU A 632 -10.61 42.53 9.43
N ASP A 633 -11.85 42.96 9.19
CA ASP A 633 -12.64 42.56 8.01
C ASP A 633 -12.69 41.01 7.88
N ALA A 634 -12.99 40.36 9.01
CA ALA A 634 -13.19 38.91 9.12
C ALA A 634 -14.68 38.57 9.25
N VAL A 635 -15.43 39.42 9.94
CA VAL A 635 -16.89 39.43 10.03
C VAL A 635 -17.38 40.83 9.66
N GLU A 636 -18.36 40.91 8.78
CA GLU A 636 -18.95 42.15 8.27
C GLU A 636 -20.02 42.69 9.22
N GLU A 637 -20.34 43.98 9.08
CA GLU A 637 -21.31 44.67 9.93
C GLU A 637 -22.72 44.05 9.80
N ASP A 638 -23.16 43.76 8.57
CA ASP A 638 -24.36 42.95 8.29
C ASP A 638 -24.40 41.63 9.07
N GLY A 639 -23.25 40.94 9.19
CA GLY A 639 -23.15 39.67 9.91
C GLY A 639 -23.24 39.85 11.43
N MET A 640 -22.65 40.92 11.97
CA MET A 640 -22.79 41.29 13.38
C MET A 640 -24.23 41.68 13.75
N LEU A 641 -24.93 42.39 12.86
CA LEU A 641 -26.35 42.74 13.05
C LEU A 641 -27.25 41.50 12.97
N GLN A 642 -27.08 40.65 11.95
CA GLN A 642 -27.83 39.39 11.80
C GLN A 642 -27.59 38.43 12.98
N TRP A 643 -26.40 38.39 13.57
CA TRP A 643 -26.11 37.61 14.79
C TRP A 643 -26.84 38.15 16.02
N TRP A 644 -26.97 39.48 16.14
CA TRP A 644 -27.67 40.10 17.27
C TRP A 644 -29.18 39.88 17.22
N GLU A 645 -29.73 39.70 16.01
CA GLU A 645 -31.15 39.45 15.74
C GLU A 645 -31.56 37.96 15.73
N ASP A 646 -30.62 37.01 15.58
CA ASP A 646 -30.92 35.55 15.63
C ASP A 646 -31.40 35.14 17.04
N ASP A 647 -32.61 34.56 17.12
CA ASP A 647 -33.24 34.04 18.34
C ASP A 647 -32.28 33.16 19.17
N LYS A 648 -31.44 32.34 18.52
CA LYS A 648 -30.48 31.43 19.18
C LYS A 648 -29.50 32.17 20.10
N SER A 649 -29.14 33.41 19.77
CA SER A 649 -28.24 34.23 20.59
C SER A 649 -28.86 34.60 21.96
N THR A 650 -30.15 34.33 22.15
CA THR A 650 -30.94 34.51 23.38
C THR A 650 -31.47 33.23 24.00
N GLU A 651 -31.24 32.05 23.42
CA GLU A 651 -31.91 30.79 23.80
C GLU A 651 -31.67 30.37 25.27
N ASN A 652 -30.56 30.82 25.87
CA ASN A 652 -30.24 30.63 27.29
C ASN A 652 -30.00 31.98 28.01
N ASP A 653 -30.38 32.06 29.28
CA ASP A 653 -30.08 33.21 30.16
C ASP A 653 -28.57 33.50 30.24
N GLU A 654 -27.74 32.45 30.26
CA GLU A 654 -26.28 32.59 30.31
C GLU A 654 -25.70 33.16 29.01
N MET A 655 -26.22 32.74 27.84
CA MET A 655 -25.87 33.29 26.53
C MET A 655 -26.21 34.79 26.46
N THR A 656 -27.39 35.17 26.97
CA THR A 656 -27.85 36.56 27.04
C THR A 656 -26.92 37.43 27.89
N ARG A 657 -26.40 36.90 29.01
CA ARG A 657 -25.41 37.58 29.85
C ARG A 657 -24.08 37.84 29.12
N VAL A 658 -23.52 36.84 28.43
CA VAL A 658 -22.20 37.00 27.76
C VAL A 658 -22.24 38.11 26.70
N ARG A 659 -23.35 38.23 25.95
CA ARG A 659 -23.50 39.25 24.89
C ARG A 659 -23.85 40.66 25.38
N GLU A 660 -24.19 40.86 26.66
CA GLU A 660 -24.66 42.16 27.18
C GLU A 660 -23.66 43.30 26.90
N LYS A 661 -22.36 43.06 27.08
CA LYS A 661 -21.30 44.05 26.83
C LYS A 661 -21.04 44.33 25.35
N THR A 662 -21.46 43.45 24.44
CA THR A 662 -21.34 43.68 22.99
C THR A 662 -22.41 44.64 22.47
N LYS A 663 -23.48 44.91 23.25
CA LYS A 663 -24.57 45.82 22.87
C LYS A 663 -24.09 47.22 22.44
N SER A 664 -23.08 47.78 23.11
CA SER A 664 -22.54 49.10 22.75
C SER A 664 -21.71 49.13 21.46
N LEU A 665 -21.32 47.97 20.92
CA LEU A 665 -20.75 47.86 19.58
C LEU A 665 -21.86 47.82 18.53
N ILE A 666 -22.94 47.06 18.79
CA ILE A 666 -24.11 46.99 17.90
C ILE A 666 -24.81 48.36 17.79
N GLU A 667 -25.01 49.06 18.92
CA GLU A 667 -25.58 50.42 18.92
C GLU A 667 -24.73 51.45 18.15
N PHE A 668 -23.43 51.21 18.01
CA PHE A 668 -22.51 52.04 17.23
C PHE A 668 -22.63 51.74 15.73
N LEU A 669 -22.53 50.46 15.34
CA LEU A 669 -22.66 50.02 13.94
C LEU A 669 -24.03 50.38 13.35
N GLN A 670 -25.10 50.29 14.14
CA GLN A 670 -26.44 50.72 13.70
C GLN A 670 -26.47 52.23 13.35
N GLN A 671 -25.82 53.09 14.14
CA GLN A 671 -25.75 54.53 13.87
C GLN A 671 -24.92 54.83 12.61
N GLU A 672 -23.79 54.14 12.42
CA GLU A 672 -22.93 54.29 11.23
C GLU A 672 -23.69 53.88 9.95
N SER A 673 -24.46 52.78 10.00
CA SER A 673 -25.31 52.33 8.88
C SER A 673 -26.49 53.27 8.58
N GLU A 674 -27.06 53.95 9.58
CA GLU A 674 -28.11 54.95 9.38
C GLU A 674 -27.55 56.23 8.73
N GLU A 675 -26.37 56.70 9.14
CA GLU A 675 -25.73 57.91 8.59
C GLU A 675 -25.31 57.75 7.11
N GLU A 676 -24.75 56.60 6.69
CA GLU A 676 -24.45 56.35 5.26
C GLU A 676 -25.72 56.39 4.39
N SER A 677 -26.86 55.95 4.93
CA SER A 677 -28.13 55.90 4.20
C SER A 677 -28.73 57.28 3.89
N GLU A 678 -28.45 58.30 4.72
CA GLU A 678 -28.93 59.68 4.48
C GLU A 678 -28.04 60.47 3.52
N GLU A 679 -26.72 60.25 3.50
CA GLU A 679 -25.81 60.97 2.58
C GLU A 679 -26.09 60.65 1.11
N GLY A 680 -26.47 59.39 0.80
CA GLY A 680 -26.69 58.92 -0.57
C GLY A 680 -27.82 59.60 -1.37
N ASN A 681 -28.69 60.39 -0.73
CA ASN A 681 -29.99 60.79 -1.30
C ASN A 681 -30.16 62.31 -1.54
N ASN A 682 -29.08 63.12 -1.49
CA ASN A 682 -29.23 64.59 -1.49
C ASN A 682 -28.14 65.43 -2.22
N ARG A 683 -28.04 65.34 -3.57
CA ARG A 683 -28.16 66.50 -4.52
C ARG A 683 -27.62 66.26 -5.93
N LEU A 684 -28.25 66.92 -6.90
CA LEU A 684 -27.73 67.13 -8.26
C LEU A 684 -26.86 68.41 -8.35
N SER A 685 -25.89 68.35 -9.27
CA SER A 685 -24.91 69.39 -9.70
C SER A 685 -25.56 70.62 -10.39
N PRO A 686 -24.83 71.71 -10.79
CA PRO A 686 -23.37 71.84 -10.97
C PRO A 686 -22.68 73.20 -10.63
N ALA A 687 -21.38 73.29 -10.99
CA ALA A 687 -20.55 74.48 -11.32
C ALA A 687 -19.96 75.37 -10.19
N GLU A 688 -18.63 75.33 -10.01
CA GLU A 688 -17.63 76.28 -10.58
C GLU A 688 -16.19 75.94 -10.09
N GLU A 689 -15.18 76.14 -10.95
CA GLU A 689 -13.74 76.03 -10.62
C GLU A 689 -13.12 77.42 -10.31
N PRO A 690 -11.78 77.61 -10.14
CA PRO A 690 -10.71 76.78 -9.55
C PRO A 690 -9.89 77.56 -8.45
N GLN A 691 -8.71 77.04 -8.09
CA GLN A 691 -7.47 77.77 -7.69
C GLN A 691 -7.02 77.88 -6.20
N LYS A 692 -5.78 77.40 -5.96
CA LYS A 692 -4.67 78.01 -5.16
C LYS A 692 -5.01 78.43 -3.69
N LYS A 693 -4.36 77.86 -2.65
CA LYS A 693 -2.92 78.07 -2.31
C LYS A 693 -2.43 77.09 -1.22
N LYS A 694 -1.18 76.60 -1.33
CA LYS A 694 -0.44 75.92 -0.24
C LYS A 694 0.19 76.93 0.74
N LYS A 695 0.15 76.66 2.06
CA LYS A 695 1.13 77.07 3.11
C LYS A 695 1.04 76.05 4.27
N LEU A 696 2.10 75.32 4.68
CA LEU A 696 3.29 75.70 5.49
C LEU A 696 2.91 76.08 6.95
N GLN A 697 3.35 75.40 8.03
CA GLN A 697 4.76 75.11 8.43
C GLN A 697 4.88 74.12 9.62
N LYS A 698 6.09 73.56 9.87
CA LYS A 698 6.50 72.86 11.12
C LYS A 698 6.81 73.85 12.26
N PRO A 699 6.93 73.36 13.52
CA PRO A 699 8.25 73.42 14.20
C PRO A 699 8.56 72.18 15.08
N PRO A 700 9.80 72.00 15.61
CA PRO A 700 11.10 72.52 15.19
C PRO A 700 12.21 71.44 14.98
N ALA A 701 13.38 71.93 14.54
CA ALA A 701 14.72 71.36 14.31
C ALA A 701 15.24 70.24 15.27
N ILE A 702 16.29 69.46 14.96
CA ILE A 702 17.64 69.80 14.43
C ILE A 702 18.25 68.60 13.64
N ASP A 703 19.26 68.72 12.75
CA ASP A 703 19.59 69.67 11.64
C ASP A 703 20.88 69.20 10.90
N LEU A 704 21.22 69.78 9.73
CA LEU A 704 22.46 69.65 8.92
C LEU A 704 22.83 68.25 8.32
N PRO A 705 23.48 68.17 7.13
CA PRO A 705 23.41 68.94 5.86
C PRO A 705 22.85 68.02 4.72
N ALA A 706 23.19 67.95 3.41
CA ALA A 706 24.14 68.60 2.47
C ALA A 706 23.61 68.56 0.99
N THR A 707 24.47 68.79 -0.03
CA THR A 707 24.18 69.00 -1.48
C THR A 707 25.44 68.69 -2.35
N PRO A 708 25.57 68.93 -3.70
CA PRO A 708 24.63 69.14 -4.86
C PRO A 708 25.02 68.46 -6.25
N VAL A 709 24.16 68.59 -7.30
CA VAL A 709 24.39 68.79 -8.80
C VAL A 709 25.30 67.86 -9.68
N THR A 710 25.32 67.78 -11.04
CA THR A 710 24.59 68.39 -12.23
C THR A 710 24.80 67.56 -13.54
N ASP A 711 24.03 67.88 -14.62
CA ASP A 711 24.36 67.78 -16.09
C ASP A 711 24.54 66.39 -16.79
N ALA A 712 24.34 66.18 -18.12
CA ALA A 712 23.60 66.89 -19.21
C ALA A 712 23.42 66.00 -20.50
N SER A 713 22.54 66.42 -21.44
CA SER A 713 22.36 66.11 -22.91
C SER A 713 23.09 64.93 -23.61
N ASP A 714 22.49 64.14 -24.53
CA ASP A 714 22.15 64.59 -25.91
C ASP A 714 21.26 63.64 -26.80
N LYS A 715 20.31 64.25 -27.53
CA LYS A 715 19.85 64.17 -28.95
C LYS A 715 19.74 62.93 -29.92
N MET A 716 18.76 63.09 -30.84
CA MET A 716 18.58 62.59 -32.24
C MET A 716 18.12 61.12 -32.46
N ASP A 717 17.37 60.74 -33.51
CA ASP A 717 16.47 61.35 -34.55
C ASP A 717 15.83 60.15 -35.35
N SER A 718 14.77 60.19 -36.17
CA SER A 718 13.66 61.14 -36.46
C SER A 718 12.57 60.46 -37.36
N ASP A 719 11.28 60.75 -37.12
CA ASP A 719 10.14 60.99 -38.05
C ASP A 719 9.84 60.17 -39.34
N ASP A 720 8.54 59.90 -39.60
CA ASP A 720 7.84 60.27 -40.88
C ASP A 720 6.28 60.15 -40.81
N ASP A 721 5.60 60.90 -41.69
CA ASP A 721 4.22 61.44 -41.67
C ASP A 721 2.94 60.56 -41.47
N PHE A 722 2.14 60.96 -40.47
CA PHE A 722 0.79 61.57 -40.56
C PHE A 722 0.00 61.58 -41.91
N ASN A 723 -1.26 61.08 -41.94
CA ASN A 723 -2.51 61.89 -42.06
C ASN A 723 -3.82 61.04 -42.12
N SER A 724 -4.96 61.71 -41.91
CA SER A 724 -6.38 61.33 -42.09
C SER A 724 -6.78 61.05 -43.57
N SER A 725 -7.98 60.57 -43.97
CA SER A 725 -9.32 61.12 -43.64
C SER A 725 -10.55 60.40 -44.29
N VAL A 726 -11.69 60.40 -43.58
CA VAL A 726 -13.07 60.82 -44.03
C VAL A 726 -13.91 60.01 -45.05
N SER A 727 -15.22 59.88 -44.73
CA SER A 727 -16.40 59.50 -45.57
C SER A 727 -16.49 58.07 -46.14
N GLY A 728 -17.67 57.57 -46.57
CA GLY A 728 -19.05 58.10 -46.47
C GLY A 728 -19.94 57.76 -47.68
N ASP A 729 -21.20 57.40 -47.42
CA ASP A 729 -22.36 57.27 -48.34
C ASP A 729 -22.34 56.25 -49.50
N GLN A 730 -22.95 55.07 -49.24
CA GLN A 730 -24.25 54.59 -49.78
C GLN A 730 -24.57 54.56 -51.31
N PHE A 731 -25.25 53.46 -51.71
CA PHE A 731 -26.15 53.21 -52.87
C PHE A 731 -25.72 52.30 -54.07
N ASP A 732 -26.72 51.54 -54.50
CA ASP A 732 -27.08 50.91 -55.80
C ASP A 732 -26.18 49.88 -56.53
N ASP A 733 -26.66 48.63 -56.50
CA ASP A 733 -27.32 47.88 -57.60
C ASP A 733 -26.72 47.73 -59.02
N GLN A 734 -26.97 46.51 -59.55
CA GLN A 734 -27.16 46.11 -60.97
C GLN A 734 -25.97 45.82 -61.94
N ASP A 735 -26.09 44.61 -62.50
CA ASP A 735 -25.93 44.23 -63.92
C ASP A 735 -24.57 44.13 -64.66
N SER A 736 -24.22 42.86 -64.93
CA SER A 736 -24.11 42.27 -66.29
C SER A 736 -22.73 42.05 -66.97
N ASP A 737 -22.45 40.76 -67.16
CA ASP A 737 -22.14 40.08 -68.45
C ASP A 737 -20.70 40.08 -69.04
N MET A 738 -20.46 39.05 -69.88
CA MET A 738 -19.30 38.71 -70.73
C MET A 738 -17.97 38.31 -70.05
N GLY A 739 -17.40 37.11 -70.25
CA GLY A 739 -17.91 35.87 -70.90
C GLY A 739 -16.83 35.02 -71.59
N LEU A 740 -17.15 33.74 -71.86
CA LEU A 740 -16.49 32.79 -72.82
C LEU A 740 -15.08 32.29 -72.41
N GLU A 741 -14.54 31.12 -72.79
CA GLU A 741 -14.89 29.88 -73.55
C GLU A 741 -13.88 28.79 -73.06
N GLU A 742 -13.96 27.44 -73.14
CA GLU A 742 -14.75 26.33 -73.75
C GLU A 742 -14.57 25.11 -72.76
N ASP A 743 -14.94 23.82 -72.84
CA ASP A 743 -15.58 22.83 -73.77
C ASP A 743 -16.00 21.56 -72.94
N SER A 744 -16.76 20.60 -73.51
CA SER A 744 -16.80 19.15 -73.17
C SER A 744 -17.58 18.57 -71.97
N ASP A 745 -18.74 19.16 -71.66
CA ASP A 745 -20.09 18.60 -71.89
C ASP A 745 -20.53 17.12 -71.59
N PHE A 746 -21.86 16.95 -71.42
CA PHE A 746 -22.70 15.73 -71.43
C PHE A 746 -22.62 14.72 -70.24
N ASP A 747 -23.73 14.27 -69.62
CA ASP A 747 -25.15 14.58 -69.85
C ASP A 747 -26.01 14.39 -68.57
N MET A 748 -27.16 15.06 -68.47
CA MET A 748 -28.19 14.86 -67.44
C MET A 748 -29.59 14.85 -68.06
N GLU A 749 -30.33 13.75 -67.90
CA GLU A 749 -31.80 13.81 -67.99
C GLU A 749 -32.38 14.29 -66.66
N GLN A 750 -33.27 15.27 -66.75
CA GLN A 750 -33.87 16.04 -65.66
C GLN A 750 -35.36 15.73 -65.59
N ASP A 751 -35.93 15.66 -64.37
CA ASP A 751 -37.36 15.85 -64.18
C ASP A 751 -37.62 16.57 -62.85
N ASP A 752 -38.45 17.62 -62.91
CA ASP A 752 -38.80 18.50 -61.78
C ASP A 752 -40.26 18.26 -61.38
N VAL A 753 -40.50 17.91 -60.11
CA VAL A 753 -41.83 17.99 -59.50
C VAL A 753 -41.78 18.12 -57.98
N GLY A 754 -42.41 19.18 -57.49
CA GLY A 754 -43.59 19.05 -56.63
C GLY A 754 -43.37 18.61 -55.18
N PHE A 755 -43.58 19.56 -54.26
CA PHE A 755 -43.80 19.33 -52.84
C PHE A 755 -45.01 18.37 -52.61
N GLU A 756 -44.77 17.15 -52.13
CA GLU A 756 -45.80 16.37 -51.43
C GLU A 756 -45.19 15.31 -50.49
N SER A 757 -45.79 15.11 -49.31
CA SER A 757 -45.30 14.19 -48.28
C SER A 757 -45.78 12.75 -48.54
N GLN A 758 -44.85 11.81 -48.74
CA GLN A 758 -45.13 10.38 -48.69
C GLN A 758 -44.03 9.62 -47.93
N ASP A 759 -44.38 9.09 -46.76
CA ASP A 759 -43.60 8.05 -46.10
C ASP A 759 -43.45 6.83 -47.03
N LYS A 760 -42.21 6.39 -47.22
CA LYS A 760 -41.88 5.13 -47.88
C LYS A 760 -40.82 4.42 -47.04
N ASP A 761 -41.09 3.17 -46.69
CA ASP A 761 -40.24 2.36 -45.82
C ASP A 761 -38.84 2.13 -46.41
N ILE A 762 -37.91 3.04 -46.10
CA ILE A 762 -36.48 2.77 -46.22
C ILE A 762 -36.15 1.70 -45.18
N LYS A 763 -36.18 0.43 -45.59
CA LYS A 763 -35.64 -0.67 -44.79
C LYS A 763 -34.20 -0.30 -44.42
N PRO A 764 -33.84 -0.22 -43.13
CA PRO A 764 -32.52 0.24 -42.73
C PRO A 764 -31.46 -0.69 -43.30
N THR A 765 -30.52 -0.10 -44.05
CA THR A 765 -29.30 -0.78 -44.50
C THR A 765 -28.48 -1.15 -43.28
N ARG A 766 -28.32 -2.46 -43.03
CA ARG A 766 -27.53 -3.01 -41.93
C ARG A 766 -26.13 -2.40 -41.90
N GLN A 767 -25.66 -2.06 -40.71
CA GLN A 767 -24.38 -1.39 -40.48
C GLN A 767 -23.24 -2.42 -40.46
N ALA A 768 -22.02 -2.03 -40.82
CA ALA A 768 -20.94 -2.98 -41.11
C ALA A 768 -20.43 -3.76 -39.89
N TYR A 769 -20.68 -3.24 -38.68
CA TYR A 769 -20.34 -3.84 -37.39
C TYR A 769 -21.46 -4.68 -36.75
N GLU A 770 -22.65 -4.73 -37.36
CA GLU A 770 -23.79 -5.52 -36.86
C GLU A 770 -23.64 -7.01 -37.19
N VAL A 771 -24.09 -7.87 -36.27
CA VAL A 771 -24.01 -9.33 -36.40
C VAL A 771 -25.40 -9.95 -36.17
N ASP A 772 -25.76 -10.96 -36.96
CA ASP A 772 -26.98 -11.75 -36.72
C ASP A 772 -26.82 -12.64 -35.48
N TYR A 773 -27.71 -12.49 -34.49
CA TYR A 773 -27.80 -13.35 -33.31
C TYR A 773 -29.27 -13.62 -32.93
N LYS A 774 -29.50 -14.54 -31.98
CA LYS A 774 -30.81 -14.82 -31.38
C LYS A 774 -30.69 -15.09 -29.90
N VAL A 775 -31.64 -14.63 -29.11
CA VAL A 775 -31.73 -14.94 -27.68
C VAL A 775 -32.68 -16.13 -27.47
N PHE A 776 -32.37 -16.98 -26.49
CA PHE A 776 -33.13 -18.19 -26.14
C PHE A 776 -33.39 -18.28 -24.63
N ASP A 777 -34.63 -18.61 -24.28
CA ASP A 777 -35.09 -18.96 -22.93
C ASP A 777 -34.73 -20.42 -22.57
N PRO A 778 -34.41 -20.76 -21.30
CA PRO A 778 -34.14 -22.15 -20.87
C PRO A 778 -35.17 -23.20 -21.33
N ALA A 779 -36.46 -22.87 -21.36
CA ALA A 779 -37.50 -23.79 -21.85
C ALA A 779 -37.39 -24.03 -23.37
N GLN A 780 -36.94 -23.03 -24.14
CA GLN A 780 -36.64 -23.20 -25.56
C GLN A 780 -35.37 -24.03 -25.77
N ILE A 781 -34.37 -23.88 -24.89
CA ILE A 781 -33.13 -24.67 -24.88
C ILE A 781 -33.44 -26.14 -24.55
N GLN A 782 -34.31 -26.42 -23.59
CA GLN A 782 -34.82 -27.76 -23.28
C GLN A 782 -35.58 -28.35 -24.48
N GLY A 783 -36.49 -27.60 -25.09
CA GLY A 783 -37.20 -28.04 -26.30
C GLY A 783 -36.30 -28.35 -27.51
N GLN A 784 -35.09 -27.75 -27.59
CA GLN A 784 -34.07 -28.16 -28.56
C GLN A 784 -33.38 -29.47 -28.16
N GLN A 785 -33.06 -29.65 -26.87
CA GLN A 785 -32.45 -30.89 -26.35
C GLN A 785 -33.38 -32.09 -26.57
N ASP A 786 -34.63 -31.99 -26.13
CA ASP A 786 -35.62 -33.05 -26.27
C ASP A 786 -35.80 -33.46 -27.74
N LYS A 787 -35.90 -32.49 -28.65
CA LYS A 787 -35.97 -32.76 -30.09
C LYS A 787 -34.72 -33.47 -30.63
N GLN A 788 -33.51 -33.11 -30.18
CA GLN A 788 -32.29 -33.81 -30.58
C GLN A 788 -32.22 -35.22 -29.98
N ILE A 789 -32.72 -35.42 -28.77
CA ILE A 789 -32.86 -36.72 -28.11
C ILE A 789 -33.86 -37.61 -28.87
N ASP A 790 -35.02 -37.09 -29.25
CA ASP A 790 -36.04 -37.82 -30.02
C ASP A 790 -35.58 -38.17 -31.44
N GLU A 791 -34.89 -37.25 -32.13
CA GLU A 791 -34.26 -37.52 -33.43
C GLU A 791 -33.26 -38.70 -33.31
N VAL A 792 -32.37 -38.69 -32.32
CA VAL A 792 -31.34 -39.72 -32.14
C VAL A 792 -31.91 -41.04 -31.60
N SER A 793 -32.85 -40.98 -30.66
CA SER A 793 -33.62 -42.13 -30.13
C SER A 793 -34.29 -42.90 -31.26
N SER A 794 -34.96 -42.18 -32.17
CA SER A 794 -35.64 -42.74 -33.34
C SER A 794 -34.69 -43.39 -34.35
N ILE A 795 -33.45 -42.89 -34.48
CA ILE A 795 -32.44 -43.40 -35.42
C ILE A 795 -31.66 -44.59 -34.83
N LEU A 796 -31.29 -44.54 -33.55
CA LEU A 796 -30.44 -45.56 -32.90
C LEU A 796 -31.22 -46.72 -32.26
N GLY A 797 -32.55 -46.57 -32.10
CA GLY A 797 -33.41 -47.56 -31.44
C GLY A 797 -33.17 -47.71 -29.93
N GLN A 798 -32.48 -46.74 -29.32
CA GLN A 798 -32.20 -46.70 -27.88
C GLN A 798 -33.23 -45.84 -27.15
N PRO A 799 -33.55 -46.12 -25.87
CA PRO A 799 -34.47 -45.30 -25.11
C PRO A 799 -33.92 -43.87 -24.90
N PRO A 800 -34.77 -42.85 -24.73
CA PRO A 800 -34.37 -41.44 -24.77
C PRO A 800 -33.34 -41.08 -23.70
N GLU A 801 -33.36 -41.73 -22.52
CA GLU A 801 -32.37 -41.51 -21.47
C GLU A 801 -30.97 -41.99 -21.90
N ALA A 802 -30.89 -43.08 -22.65
CA ALA A 802 -29.64 -43.57 -23.23
C ALA A 802 -29.17 -42.70 -24.40
N ALA A 803 -30.09 -42.23 -25.26
CA ALA A 803 -29.77 -41.27 -26.31
C ALA A 803 -29.23 -39.94 -25.74
N ALA A 804 -29.81 -39.44 -24.64
CA ALA A 804 -29.34 -38.25 -23.93
C ALA A 804 -27.97 -38.44 -23.25
N ILE A 805 -27.62 -39.65 -22.82
CA ILE A 805 -26.27 -39.96 -22.30
C ILE A 805 -25.25 -40.07 -23.44
N LEU A 806 -25.61 -40.70 -24.56
CA LEU A 806 -24.78 -40.79 -25.76
C LEU A 806 -24.47 -39.41 -26.35
N LEU A 807 -25.46 -38.51 -26.43
CA LEU A 807 -25.27 -37.13 -26.87
C LEU A 807 -24.32 -36.36 -25.93
N ARG A 808 -24.48 -36.47 -24.61
CA ARG A 808 -23.57 -35.87 -23.61
C ARG A 808 -22.16 -36.49 -23.60
N HIS A 809 -21.98 -37.72 -24.08
CA HIS A 809 -20.65 -38.32 -24.24
C HIS A 809 -19.87 -37.62 -25.37
N LEU A 810 -20.51 -37.35 -26.50
CA LEU A 810 -19.93 -36.78 -27.73
C LEU A 810 -20.26 -35.29 -27.97
N ARG A 811 -20.50 -34.53 -26.89
CA ARG A 811 -20.75 -33.07 -26.91
C ARG A 811 -21.85 -32.65 -27.90
N TRP A 812 -22.97 -33.37 -27.88
CA TRP A 812 -24.15 -33.13 -28.71
C TRP A 812 -23.93 -33.13 -30.23
N ASN A 813 -22.79 -33.64 -30.71
CA ASN A 813 -22.53 -33.79 -32.14
C ASN A 813 -23.26 -35.03 -32.70
N LYS A 814 -24.49 -34.81 -33.18
CA LYS A 814 -25.39 -35.88 -33.64
C LYS A 814 -24.84 -36.70 -34.81
N GLU A 815 -24.13 -36.07 -35.74
CA GLU A 815 -23.59 -36.72 -36.95
C GLU A 815 -22.46 -37.68 -36.55
N ARG A 816 -21.48 -37.18 -35.80
CA ARG A 816 -20.35 -37.96 -35.30
C ARG A 816 -20.79 -39.08 -34.35
N LEU A 817 -21.87 -38.90 -33.60
CA LEU A 817 -22.49 -39.95 -32.79
C LEU A 817 -23.07 -41.08 -33.65
N ILE A 818 -23.84 -40.73 -34.70
CA ILE A 818 -24.41 -41.73 -35.61
C ILE A 818 -23.30 -42.51 -36.30
N ASP A 819 -22.29 -41.83 -36.86
CA ASP A 819 -21.15 -42.49 -37.52
C ASP A 819 -20.43 -43.48 -36.59
N GLN A 820 -20.01 -43.04 -35.41
CA GLN A 820 -19.26 -43.88 -34.47
C GLN A 820 -20.09 -45.03 -33.89
N TYR A 821 -21.39 -44.83 -33.65
CA TYR A 821 -22.29 -45.88 -33.15
C TYR A 821 -22.59 -46.93 -34.24
N MET A 822 -22.66 -46.53 -35.51
CA MET A 822 -22.85 -47.44 -36.65
C MET A 822 -21.56 -48.21 -37.00
N GLU A 823 -20.38 -47.63 -36.83
CA GLU A 823 -19.11 -48.35 -36.94
C GLU A 823 -18.86 -49.32 -35.77
N LYS A 824 -19.15 -48.88 -34.53
CA LYS A 824 -18.72 -49.58 -33.30
C LYS A 824 -19.71 -49.47 -32.14
N THR A 825 -20.90 -50.04 -32.31
CA THR A 825 -21.99 -49.98 -31.32
C THR A 825 -21.58 -50.38 -29.90
N GLU A 826 -20.81 -51.47 -29.73
CA GLU A 826 -20.42 -51.96 -28.40
C GLU A 826 -19.43 -51.06 -27.67
N GLU A 827 -18.34 -50.63 -28.34
CA GLU A 827 -17.34 -49.75 -27.74
C GLU A 827 -17.94 -48.39 -27.34
N VAL A 828 -18.86 -47.84 -28.14
CA VAL A 828 -19.52 -46.56 -27.82
C VAL A 828 -20.44 -46.70 -26.59
N LEU A 829 -21.21 -47.79 -26.48
CA LEU A 829 -22.08 -48.03 -25.33
C LEU A 829 -21.30 -48.26 -24.02
N GLU A 830 -20.16 -48.94 -24.08
CA GLU A 830 -19.31 -49.15 -22.90
C GLU A 830 -18.57 -47.87 -22.47
N ASN A 831 -18.00 -47.11 -23.42
CA ASN A 831 -17.34 -45.83 -23.14
C ASN A 831 -18.32 -44.74 -22.63
N ALA A 832 -19.58 -44.79 -23.07
CA ALA A 832 -20.65 -43.91 -22.57
C ALA A 832 -21.23 -44.36 -21.20
N GLY A 833 -20.74 -45.42 -20.58
CA GLY A 833 -21.22 -45.91 -19.28
C GLY A 833 -22.63 -46.51 -19.31
N LEU A 834 -23.13 -46.90 -20.49
CA LEU A 834 -24.45 -47.52 -20.68
C LEU A 834 -24.33 -49.06 -20.67
N GLY A 835 -23.33 -49.60 -21.36
CA GLY A 835 -23.08 -51.03 -21.50
C GLY A 835 -24.13 -51.79 -22.32
N LYS A 836 -23.95 -53.12 -22.43
CA LYS A 836 -24.75 -53.98 -23.31
C LYS A 836 -26.17 -54.25 -22.78
N ASP A 837 -26.33 -54.32 -21.47
CA ASP A 837 -27.58 -54.72 -20.79
C ASP A 837 -28.54 -53.55 -20.48
N SER A 838 -28.81 -52.66 -21.44
CA SER A 838 -29.65 -51.47 -21.22
C SER A 838 -31.14 -51.78 -20.94
N THR A 839 -31.57 -53.04 -21.11
CA THR A 839 -32.98 -53.45 -21.18
C THR A 839 -33.43 -54.48 -20.13
N THR A 840 -32.52 -55.08 -19.35
CA THR A 840 -32.82 -56.32 -18.58
C THR A 840 -33.34 -56.07 -17.17
N ASN A 841 -32.83 -55.06 -16.45
CA ASN A 841 -33.26 -54.69 -15.09
C ASN A 841 -33.59 -53.19 -14.99
N PRO A 842 -34.86 -52.80 -14.69
CA PRO A 842 -35.17 -51.43 -14.30
C PRO A 842 -34.66 -51.16 -12.87
N PRO A 843 -34.32 -49.89 -12.52
CA PRO A 843 -33.97 -49.52 -11.15
C PRO A 843 -35.12 -49.84 -10.19
N ARG A 844 -34.80 -50.27 -8.96
CA ARG A 844 -35.80 -50.65 -7.95
C ARG A 844 -35.43 -50.10 -6.58
N LEU A 845 -36.39 -49.43 -5.96
CA LEU A 845 -36.39 -49.10 -4.53
C LEU A 845 -37.09 -50.26 -3.79
N GLN A 846 -36.37 -50.92 -2.87
CA GLN A 846 -36.86 -52.09 -2.17
C GLN A 846 -36.26 -52.19 -0.76
N LYS A 847 -37.06 -52.59 0.22
CA LYS A 847 -36.57 -52.99 1.56
C LYS A 847 -36.11 -54.45 1.50
N VAL A 848 -34.83 -54.68 1.81
CA VAL A 848 -34.21 -56.01 1.79
C VAL A 848 -33.84 -56.39 3.22
N PRO A 849 -34.46 -57.43 3.83
CA PRO A 849 -34.20 -57.77 5.22
C PRO A 849 -32.78 -58.34 5.39
N GLY A 850 -32.01 -57.79 6.33
CA GLY A 850 -30.62 -58.19 6.56
C GLY A 850 -29.63 -57.66 5.51
N PHE A 851 -29.97 -56.59 4.80
CA PHE A 851 -29.00 -55.82 4.02
C PHE A 851 -28.12 -54.98 4.95
N VAL A 852 -26.81 -54.98 4.69
CA VAL A 852 -25.85 -54.04 5.27
C VAL A 852 -25.34 -53.14 4.15
N CYS A 853 -25.24 -51.83 4.39
CA CYS A 853 -24.80 -50.89 3.37
C CYS A 853 -23.27 -50.74 3.33
N ASP A 854 -22.64 -51.01 2.19
CA ASP A 854 -21.17 -50.94 2.04
C ASP A 854 -20.57 -49.53 2.26
N ILE A 855 -21.40 -48.47 2.22
CA ILE A 855 -20.96 -47.06 2.38
C ILE A 855 -21.02 -46.60 3.85
N CYS A 856 -22.12 -46.88 4.56
CA CYS A 856 -22.33 -46.38 5.93
C CYS A 856 -22.27 -47.47 7.01
N CYS A 857 -22.14 -48.74 6.62
CA CYS A 857 -22.14 -49.93 7.49
C CYS A 857 -23.40 -50.11 8.37
N ASP A 858 -24.50 -49.40 8.09
CA ASP A 858 -25.80 -49.59 8.74
C ASP A 858 -26.39 -50.96 8.37
N ASP A 859 -26.78 -51.73 9.40
CA ASP A 859 -27.37 -53.07 9.33
C ASP A 859 -28.87 -53.10 9.72
N SER A 860 -29.48 -51.93 9.93
CA SER A 860 -30.82 -51.82 10.51
C SER A 860 -31.93 -52.34 9.57
N PRO A 861 -32.89 -53.13 10.07
CA PRO A 861 -33.74 -53.99 9.22
C PRO A 861 -34.84 -53.27 8.43
N ASN A 862 -34.88 -51.93 8.45
CA ASN A 862 -35.94 -51.11 7.84
C ASN A 862 -35.43 -50.15 6.75
N VAL A 863 -34.12 -50.12 6.46
CA VAL A 863 -33.50 -49.22 5.47
C VAL A 863 -34.15 -49.39 4.09
N ASP A 864 -34.51 -48.28 3.45
CA ASP A 864 -34.85 -48.26 2.03
C ASP A 864 -33.55 -48.36 1.20
N THR A 865 -33.48 -49.37 0.33
CA THR A 865 -32.31 -49.60 -0.53
C THR A 865 -32.68 -49.34 -1.97
N PHE A 866 -31.74 -48.79 -2.74
CA PHE A 866 -31.91 -48.54 -4.17
C PHE A 866 -30.86 -49.32 -4.97
N ALA A 867 -31.31 -50.07 -5.98
CA ALA A 867 -30.44 -50.81 -6.89
C ALA A 867 -30.40 -50.14 -8.27
N MET A 868 -29.19 -49.82 -8.73
CA MET A 868 -28.92 -49.27 -10.07
C MET A 868 -28.91 -50.37 -11.15
N LYS A 869 -28.92 -49.98 -12.43
CA LYS A 869 -28.79 -50.88 -13.61
C LYS A 869 -27.46 -51.64 -13.70
N CYS A 870 -26.60 -51.49 -12.70
CA CYS A 870 -25.31 -52.16 -12.54
C CYS A 870 -25.30 -53.12 -11.33
N ASP A 871 -26.48 -53.45 -10.80
CA ASP A 871 -26.78 -54.28 -9.62
C ASP A 871 -26.16 -53.85 -8.27
N HIS A 872 -25.26 -52.85 -8.27
CA HIS A 872 -24.82 -52.15 -7.07
C HIS A 872 -26.01 -51.50 -6.35
N ARG A 873 -26.06 -51.68 -5.02
CA ARG A 873 -27.18 -51.31 -4.16
C ARG A 873 -26.67 -50.72 -2.86
N PHE A 874 -27.16 -49.54 -2.51
CA PHE A 874 -26.79 -48.81 -1.30
C PHE A 874 -28.06 -48.27 -0.61
N CYS A 875 -27.89 -47.71 0.60
CA CYS A 875 -28.99 -47.04 1.29
C CYS A 875 -29.45 -45.77 0.53
N VAL A 876 -30.75 -45.46 0.56
CA VAL A 876 -31.28 -44.28 -0.15
C VAL A 876 -30.64 -42.98 0.35
N ASP A 877 -30.37 -42.86 1.64
CA ASP A 877 -29.76 -41.65 2.21
C ASP A 877 -28.26 -41.52 1.86
N CYS A 878 -27.58 -42.65 1.65
CA CYS A 878 -26.22 -42.74 1.11
C CYS A 878 -26.18 -42.21 -0.33
N TYR A 879 -27.16 -42.63 -1.15
CA TYR A 879 -27.34 -42.10 -2.51
C TYR A 879 -27.69 -40.61 -2.49
N ARG A 880 -28.55 -40.15 -1.57
CA ARG A 880 -28.90 -38.73 -1.43
C ARG A 880 -27.68 -37.88 -1.09
N GLN A 881 -26.89 -38.29 -0.09
CA GLN A 881 -25.69 -37.55 0.34
C GLN A 881 -24.65 -37.48 -0.78
N TYR A 882 -24.42 -38.60 -1.48
CA TYR A 882 -23.54 -38.64 -2.65
C TYR A 882 -24.03 -37.70 -3.77
N LEU A 883 -25.33 -37.79 -4.13
CA LEU A 883 -25.90 -36.94 -5.17
C LEU A 883 -25.93 -35.45 -4.77
N SER A 884 -26.20 -35.13 -3.49
CA SER A 884 -26.16 -33.74 -3.03
C SER A 884 -24.75 -33.17 -3.11
N THR A 885 -23.70 -33.91 -2.74
CA THR A 885 -22.33 -33.40 -2.88
C THR A 885 -21.89 -33.27 -4.33
N LYS A 886 -22.27 -34.20 -5.22
CA LYS A 886 -21.99 -34.05 -6.67
C LYS A 886 -22.72 -32.86 -7.31
N ILE A 887 -23.96 -32.58 -6.92
CA ILE A 887 -24.81 -31.55 -7.55
C ILE A 887 -24.64 -30.16 -6.89
N SER A 888 -24.40 -30.11 -5.57
CA SER A 888 -24.17 -28.88 -4.83
C SER A 888 -22.71 -28.43 -4.88
N ASP A 889 -21.80 -29.29 -4.43
CA ASP A 889 -20.45 -28.89 -4.03
C ASP A 889 -19.48 -28.98 -5.22
N GLU A 890 -19.55 -30.08 -5.98
CA GLU A 890 -18.71 -30.29 -7.18
C GLU A 890 -19.33 -29.74 -8.48
N GLY A 891 -20.65 -29.51 -8.52
CA GLY A 891 -21.37 -29.01 -9.70
C GLY A 891 -21.46 -30.00 -10.88
N GLU A 892 -21.10 -31.27 -10.71
CA GLU A 892 -21.15 -32.27 -11.77
C GLU A 892 -22.57 -32.78 -12.04
N ALA A 893 -23.21 -32.31 -13.13
CA ALA A 893 -24.49 -32.87 -13.60
C ALA A 893 -24.35 -33.84 -14.81
N ALA A 894 -23.37 -33.64 -15.68
CA ALA A 894 -23.35 -34.35 -16.97
C ALA A 894 -22.89 -35.83 -16.89
N ARG A 895 -22.11 -36.22 -15.86
CA ARG A 895 -21.35 -37.49 -15.85
C ARG A 895 -21.33 -38.22 -14.49
N ILE A 896 -22.33 -37.99 -13.63
CA ILE A 896 -22.45 -38.63 -12.31
C ILE A 896 -22.41 -40.17 -12.45
N ARG A 897 -21.40 -40.80 -11.83
CA ARG A 897 -21.20 -42.25 -11.83
C ARG A 897 -21.87 -42.91 -10.63
N CYS A 898 -22.11 -44.22 -10.73
CA CYS A 898 -22.47 -45.07 -9.59
C CYS A 898 -21.36 -45.06 -8.51
N PRO A 899 -21.69 -45.02 -7.20
CA PRO A 899 -20.69 -45.07 -6.12
C PRO A 899 -19.89 -46.38 -5.98
N GLY A 900 -20.19 -47.44 -6.76
CA GLY A 900 -19.50 -48.72 -6.67
C GLY A 900 -18.05 -48.67 -7.17
N GLU A 901 -17.14 -49.34 -6.47
CA GLU A 901 -15.72 -49.37 -6.81
C GLU A 901 -15.47 -49.84 -8.26
N GLY A 902 -14.72 -49.05 -9.03
CA GLY A 902 -14.46 -49.32 -10.45
C GLY A 902 -15.65 -49.18 -11.40
N CYS A 903 -16.85 -48.79 -10.93
CA CYS A 903 -18.06 -48.75 -11.74
C CYS A 903 -18.10 -47.52 -12.67
N THR A 904 -18.14 -47.75 -13.99
CA THR A 904 -18.21 -46.69 -15.01
C THR A 904 -19.64 -46.28 -15.38
N ARG A 905 -20.66 -46.89 -14.78
CA ARG A 905 -22.07 -46.70 -15.18
C ARG A 905 -22.63 -45.38 -14.66
N ILE A 906 -23.32 -44.64 -15.54
CA ILE A 906 -23.86 -43.30 -15.27
C ILE A 906 -25.27 -43.38 -14.66
N VAL A 907 -25.61 -42.45 -13.77
CA VAL A 907 -26.96 -42.29 -13.21
C VAL A 907 -27.88 -41.62 -14.23
N ASP A 908 -29.03 -42.25 -14.54
CA ASP A 908 -30.04 -41.69 -15.41
C ASP A 908 -31.03 -40.78 -14.67
N SER A 909 -31.62 -39.81 -15.38
CA SER A 909 -32.52 -38.80 -14.79
C SER A 909 -33.62 -39.43 -13.94
N LYS A 910 -34.34 -40.41 -14.49
CA LYS A 910 -35.41 -41.13 -13.76
C LYS A 910 -34.96 -41.81 -12.47
N SER A 911 -33.68 -42.14 -12.31
CA SER A 911 -33.14 -42.64 -11.04
C SER A 911 -32.85 -41.50 -10.05
N LEU A 912 -32.40 -40.34 -10.54
CA LEU A 912 -32.19 -39.13 -9.75
C LEU A 912 -33.54 -38.54 -9.26
N ASP A 913 -34.53 -38.46 -10.14
CA ASP A 913 -35.91 -37.99 -9.87
C ASP A 913 -36.60 -38.79 -8.74
N LEU A 914 -36.19 -40.05 -8.54
CA LEU A 914 -36.71 -40.95 -7.49
C LEU A 914 -35.94 -40.88 -6.16
N LEU A 915 -34.73 -40.34 -6.15
CA LEU A 915 -33.83 -40.29 -5.00
C LEU A 915 -33.79 -38.91 -4.33
N VAL A 916 -33.84 -37.86 -5.14
CA VAL A 916 -33.45 -36.48 -4.80
C VAL A 916 -34.68 -35.59 -4.53
N ALA A 917 -34.52 -34.54 -3.72
CA ALA A 917 -35.56 -33.55 -3.44
C ALA A 917 -35.72 -32.53 -4.59
N ALA A 918 -36.90 -31.92 -4.72
CA ALA A 918 -37.25 -31.00 -5.82
C ALA A 918 -36.21 -29.89 -6.04
N ASP A 919 -35.74 -29.23 -4.99
CA ASP A 919 -34.81 -28.11 -5.07
C ASP A 919 -33.45 -28.51 -5.69
N LEU A 920 -32.99 -29.73 -5.39
CA LEU A 920 -31.76 -30.32 -5.95
C LEU A 920 -31.96 -30.86 -7.37
N HIS A 921 -33.16 -31.36 -7.69
CA HIS A 921 -33.57 -31.74 -9.04
C HIS A 921 -33.55 -30.51 -9.97
N ASP A 922 -34.09 -29.38 -9.53
CA ASP A 922 -34.12 -28.15 -10.33
C ASP A 922 -32.70 -27.58 -10.55
N ARG A 923 -31.84 -27.61 -9.51
CA ARG A 923 -30.40 -27.31 -9.65
C ARG A 923 -29.72 -28.23 -10.67
N TYR A 924 -30.01 -29.53 -10.65
CA TYR A 924 -29.48 -30.50 -11.61
C TYR A 924 -29.93 -30.20 -13.06
N HIS A 925 -31.19 -29.84 -13.30
CA HIS A 925 -31.66 -29.44 -14.63
C HIS A 925 -31.05 -28.14 -15.14
N VAL A 926 -30.82 -27.15 -14.26
CA VAL A 926 -30.06 -25.94 -14.60
C VAL A 926 -28.64 -26.29 -15.01
N LEU A 927 -27.94 -27.15 -14.27
CA LEU A 927 -26.59 -27.61 -14.60
C LEU A 927 -26.54 -28.44 -15.89
N LEU A 928 -27.51 -29.33 -16.15
CA LEU A 928 -27.62 -30.04 -17.43
C LEU A 928 -27.79 -29.06 -18.60
N THR A 929 -28.73 -28.12 -18.47
CA THR A 929 -28.98 -27.10 -19.49
C THR A 929 -27.73 -26.25 -19.74
N ARG A 930 -26.99 -25.92 -18.68
CA ARG A 930 -25.68 -25.24 -18.77
C ARG A 930 -24.69 -26.02 -19.63
N THR A 931 -24.51 -27.33 -19.38
CA THR A 931 -23.58 -28.16 -20.16
C THR A 931 -23.95 -28.30 -21.63
N TYR A 932 -25.24 -28.26 -22.01
CA TYR A 932 -25.67 -28.27 -23.41
C TYR A 932 -25.24 -27.02 -24.19
N VAL A 933 -25.25 -25.86 -23.52
CA VAL A 933 -24.76 -24.60 -24.08
C VAL A 933 -23.23 -24.59 -24.12
N ASP A 934 -22.56 -25.00 -23.05
CA ASP A 934 -21.09 -25.01 -22.96
C ASP A 934 -20.44 -26.01 -23.96
N ASP A 935 -21.15 -27.07 -24.36
CA ASP A 935 -20.73 -28.01 -25.41
C ASP A 935 -20.87 -27.45 -26.85
N LYS A 936 -21.61 -26.34 -27.06
CA LYS A 936 -21.94 -25.80 -28.40
C LYS A 936 -21.26 -24.45 -28.67
N GLU A 937 -20.24 -24.46 -29.53
CA GLU A 937 -19.45 -23.26 -29.90
C GLU A 937 -20.28 -22.05 -30.38
N ASN A 938 -21.50 -22.28 -30.90
CA ASN A 938 -22.41 -21.23 -31.40
C ASN A 938 -23.44 -20.73 -30.38
N LEU A 939 -23.46 -21.24 -29.14
CA LEU A 939 -24.33 -20.80 -28.04
C LEU A 939 -23.49 -20.36 -26.85
N LYS A 940 -23.89 -19.30 -26.14
CA LYS A 940 -23.28 -18.89 -24.87
C LYS A 940 -24.32 -18.29 -23.92
N TRP A 941 -24.13 -18.50 -22.62
CA TRP A 941 -24.88 -17.79 -21.58
C TRP A 941 -24.57 -16.30 -21.59
N CYS A 942 -25.57 -15.48 -21.23
CA CYS A 942 -25.33 -14.09 -20.86
C CYS A 942 -24.49 -14.03 -19.58
N PRO A 943 -23.42 -13.21 -19.50
CA PRO A 943 -22.57 -13.13 -18.31
C PRO A 943 -23.15 -12.24 -17.18
N ALA A 944 -24.33 -11.64 -17.37
CA ALA A 944 -24.98 -10.83 -16.35
C ALA A 944 -25.46 -11.69 -15.16
N PRO A 945 -25.34 -11.22 -13.90
CA PRO A 945 -25.80 -11.95 -12.73
C PRO A 945 -27.31 -12.23 -12.80
N ASP A 946 -27.70 -13.41 -12.30
CA ASP A 946 -29.07 -13.97 -12.32
C ASP A 946 -29.76 -14.07 -13.70
N CYS A 947 -29.06 -13.74 -14.79
CA CYS A 947 -29.59 -13.87 -16.13
C CYS A 947 -29.67 -15.34 -16.57
N LYS A 948 -30.84 -15.73 -17.10
CA LYS A 948 -31.14 -17.11 -17.51
C LYS A 948 -31.13 -17.32 -19.03
N TYR A 949 -30.82 -16.30 -19.82
CA TYR A 949 -30.87 -16.37 -21.27
C TYR A 949 -29.53 -16.82 -21.87
N ALA A 950 -29.60 -17.60 -22.95
CA ALA A 950 -28.46 -17.89 -23.82
C ALA A 950 -28.61 -17.19 -25.18
N VAL A 951 -27.50 -16.87 -25.83
CA VAL A 951 -27.46 -16.23 -27.14
C VAL A 951 -26.81 -17.17 -28.17
N GLU A 952 -27.47 -17.38 -29.31
CA GLU A 952 -26.92 -18.03 -30.49
C GLU A 952 -26.27 -17.01 -31.42
N CYS A 953 -25.02 -17.26 -31.83
CA CYS A 953 -24.28 -16.44 -32.79
C CYS A 953 -23.55 -17.34 -33.80
N PRO A 954 -23.64 -17.08 -35.13
CA PRO A 954 -23.00 -17.90 -36.16
C PRO A 954 -21.51 -17.59 -36.37
N VAL A 955 -20.96 -16.58 -35.70
CA VAL A 955 -19.56 -16.14 -35.84
C VAL A 955 -18.62 -17.15 -35.17
N LYS A 956 -17.69 -17.70 -35.95
CA LYS A 956 -16.74 -18.72 -35.48
C LYS A 956 -15.53 -18.08 -34.84
N SER A 957 -14.85 -18.80 -33.95
CA SER A 957 -13.67 -18.30 -33.21
C SER A 957 -12.53 -17.80 -34.11
N LYS A 958 -12.46 -18.27 -35.37
CA LYS A 958 -11.47 -17.84 -36.37
C LYS A 958 -11.72 -16.45 -36.93
N ASP A 959 -12.97 -15.97 -36.88
CA ASP A 959 -13.38 -14.70 -37.48
C ASP A 959 -13.32 -13.53 -36.47
N LEU A 960 -13.03 -13.81 -35.19
CA LEU A 960 -12.92 -12.85 -34.08
C LEU A 960 -11.77 -11.82 -34.22
N GLY A 961 -10.89 -12.01 -35.20
CA GLY A 961 -9.87 -11.02 -35.60
C GLY A 961 -10.32 -10.06 -36.71
N ARG A 962 -11.50 -10.29 -37.31
CA ARG A 962 -12.09 -9.49 -38.41
C ARG A 962 -13.47 -8.92 -38.09
N VAL A 963 -14.18 -9.54 -37.14
CA VAL A 963 -15.51 -9.14 -36.68
C VAL A 963 -15.50 -9.14 -35.15
N VAL A 964 -16.08 -8.11 -34.53
CA VAL A 964 -16.29 -8.04 -33.08
C VAL A 964 -17.78 -8.31 -32.81
N PRO A 965 -18.17 -9.57 -32.49
CA PRO A 965 -19.58 -9.93 -32.32
C PRO A 965 -20.09 -9.50 -30.94
N THR A 966 -20.41 -8.21 -30.80
CA THR A 966 -21.25 -7.74 -29.69
C THR A 966 -22.68 -8.20 -29.92
N VAL A 967 -23.31 -8.71 -28.86
CA VAL A 967 -24.71 -9.15 -28.85
C VAL A 967 -25.45 -8.52 -27.68
N HIS A 968 -26.70 -8.10 -27.93
CA HIS A 968 -27.62 -7.64 -26.89
C HIS A 968 -28.42 -8.82 -26.35
N CYS A 969 -28.52 -8.95 -25.04
CA CYS A 969 -29.40 -9.93 -24.39
C CYS A 969 -30.71 -9.27 -23.94
N ASP A 970 -31.83 -10.01 -23.98
CA ASP A 970 -33.17 -9.56 -23.54
C ASP A 970 -33.26 -9.09 -22.07
N CYS A 971 -32.19 -9.22 -21.29
CA CYS A 971 -32.04 -8.63 -19.95
C CYS A 971 -31.46 -7.19 -19.96
N GLY A 972 -31.18 -6.61 -21.14
CA GLY A 972 -30.57 -5.29 -21.30
C GLY A 972 -29.04 -5.26 -21.22
N HIS A 973 -28.35 -6.40 -21.32
CA HIS A 973 -26.90 -6.50 -21.18
C HIS A 973 -26.18 -6.75 -22.51
N ASP A 974 -25.21 -5.88 -22.85
CA ASP A 974 -24.37 -5.95 -24.04
C ASP A 974 -22.99 -6.57 -23.75
N PHE A 975 -22.70 -7.70 -24.37
CA PHE A 975 -21.43 -8.41 -24.23
C PHE A 975 -20.88 -8.90 -25.58
N CYS A 976 -19.57 -9.12 -25.66
CA CYS A 976 -18.97 -9.74 -26.82
C CYS A 976 -19.10 -11.27 -26.75
N PHE A 977 -19.78 -11.87 -27.73
CA PHE A 977 -19.89 -13.32 -27.87
C PHE A 977 -18.51 -14.00 -27.99
N GLY A 978 -17.50 -13.31 -28.51
CA GLY A 978 -16.14 -13.83 -28.62
C GLY A 978 -15.49 -14.13 -27.26
N CYS A 979 -15.38 -13.11 -26.41
CA CYS A 979 -14.59 -13.15 -25.17
C CYS A 979 -15.39 -13.06 -23.85
N THR A 980 -16.73 -12.94 -23.93
CA THR A 980 -17.68 -12.80 -22.80
C THR A 980 -17.43 -11.60 -21.87
N LEU A 981 -16.65 -10.61 -22.31
CA LEU A 981 -16.54 -9.29 -21.67
C LEU A 981 -17.65 -8.36 -22.15
N ASN A 982 -17.89 -7.28 -21.42
CA ASN A 982 -18.73 -6.14 -21.83
C ASN A 982 -18.37 -5.65 -23.24
N ASN A 983 -19.33 -5.06 -23.98
CA ASN A 983 -19.11 -4.52 -25.33
C ASN A 983 -17.80 -3.73 -25.45
N HIS A 984 -16.93 -4.16 -26.37
CA HIS A 984 -15.58 -3.63 -26.55
C HIS A 984 -15.26 -3.21 -28.00
N GLN A 985 -16.29 -2.91 -28.80
CA GLN A 985 -16.11 -2.34 -30.14
C GLN A 985 -15.40 -0.96 -30.07
N PRO A 986 -14.43 -0.67 -30.95
CA PRO A 986 -14.05 -1.43 -32.15
C PRO A 986 -12.96 -2.49 -31.95
N ALA A 987 -12.39 -2.65 -30.75
CA ALA A 987 -11.19 -3.46 -30.53
C ALA A 987 -11.43 -4.99 -30.71
N PRO A 988 -10.62 -5.71 -31.52
CA PRO A 988 -10.65 -7.16 -31.61
C PRO A 988 -10.37 -7.88 -30.29
N CYS A 989 -11.00 -9.04 -30.09
CA CYS A 989 -10.91 -9.82 -28.84
C CYS A 989 -9.46 -10.16 -28.42
N SER A 990 -8.56 -10.37 -29.38
CA SER A 990 -7.15 -10.70 -29.11
C SER A 990 -6.32 -9.48 -28.68
N LEU A 991 -6.70 -8.27 -29.09
CA LEU A 991 -6.08 -7.04 -28.57
C LEU A 991 -6.60 -6.71 -27.17
N VAL A 992 -7.92 -6.85 -26.92
CA VAL A 992 -8.52 -6.62 -25.60
C VAL A 992 -7.89 -7.51 -24.52
N LYS A 993 -7.68 -8.81 -24.79
CA LYS A 993 -7.00 -9.72 -23.86
C LYS A 993 -5.54 -9.33 -23.59
N ARG A 994 -4.82 -8.83 -24.60
CA ARG A 994 -3.43 -8.36 -24.45
C ARG A 994 -3.36 -7.02 -23.69
N TRP A 995 -4.36 -6.15 -23.87
CA TRP A 995 -4.49 -4.88 -23.16
C TRP A 995 -4.77 -5.11 -21.68
N LEU A 996 -5.81 -5.89 -21.34
CA LEU A 996 -6.17 -6.18 -19.95
C LEU A 996 -5.03 -6.87 -19.19
N LYS A 997 -4.40 -7.90 -19.78
CA LYS A 997 -3.21 -8.49 -19.16
C LYS A 997 -2.07 -7.47 -18.99
N LYS A 998 -1.89 -6.51 -19.90
CA LYS A 998 -0.87 -5.46 -19.70
C LYS A 998 -1.23 -4.52 -18.54
N CYS A 999 -2.51 -4.21 -18.33
CA CYS A 999 -2.96 -3.47 -17.16
C CYS A 999 -2.73 -4.26 -15.85
N GLU A 1000 -2.82 -5.59 -15.89
CA GLU A 1000 -2.50 -6.49 -14.75
C GLU A 1000 -0.99 -6.61 -14.50
N ASP A 1001 -0.16 -6.67 -15.56
CA ASP A 1001 1.31 -6.80 -15.43
C ASP A 1001 1.98 -5.47 -14.98
N ASP A 1002 1.53 -4.29 -15.46
CA ASP A 1002 2.22 -2.99 -15.27
C ASP A 1002 1.72 -2.16 -14.05
N SER A 1003 1.72 -2.76 -12.85
CA SER A 1003 1.70 -2.13 -11.50
C SER A 1003 0.54 -1.19 -11.09
N GLU A 1004 -0.15 -1.48 -9.98
CA GLU A 1004 -1.26 -0.64 -9.50
C GLU A 1004 -0.83 0.65 -8.77
N THR A 1005 0.31 0.65 -8.08
CA THR A 1005 0.73 1.70 -7.14
C THR A 1005 0.87 3.09 -7.78
N ALA A 1006 1.49 3.19 -8.96
CA ALA A 1006 1.66 4.47 -9.66
C ALA A 1006 0.35 4.98 -10.30
N ASN A 1007 -0.54 4.06 -10.68
CA ASN A 1007 -1.74 4.36 -11.47
C ASN A 1007 -2.87 4.99 -10.65
N TRP A 1008 -2.91 4.76 -9.33
CA TRP A 1008 -3.94 5.34 -8.46
C TRP A 1008 -3.76 6.86 -8.22
N ILE A 1009 -2.50 7.30 -8.09
CA ILE A 1009 -2.14 8.70 -7.78
C ILE A 1009 -2.43 9.61 -8.98
N SER A 1010 -2.06 9.19 -10.20
CA SER A 1010 -2.22 10.03 -11.41
C SER A 1010 -3.66 10.15 -11.94
N ALA A 1011 -4.59 9.34 -11.41
CA ALA A 1011 -5.96 9.26 -11.90
C ALA A 1011 -6.92 10.28 -11.26
N ASN A 1012 -6.81 10.51 -9.94
CA ASN A 1012 -7.87 11.14 -9.15
C ASN A 1012 -7.64 12.63 -8.85
N THR A 1013 -6.39 13.05 -8.66
CA THR A 1013 -5.99 14.43 -8.31
C THR A 1013 -4.94 14.97 -9.29
N LYS A 1014 -5.08 16.24 -9.68
CA LYS A 1014 -4.08 16.96 -10.50
C LYS A 1014 -3.97 18.43 -10.10
N GLU A 1015 -2.81 19.03 -10.33
CA GLU A 1015 -2.59 20.47 -10.10
C GLU A 1015 -3.05 21.32 -11.29
N CYS A 1016 -3.64 22.49 -11.02
CA CYS A 1016 -3.99 23.45 -12.07
C CYS A 1016 -2.73 24.01 -12.74
N PRO A 1017 -2.58 23.95 -14.08
CA PRO A 1017 -1.36 24.34 -14.80
C PRO A 1017 -1.02 25.83 -14.76
N LYS A 1018 -1.86 26.67 -14.13
CA LYS A 1018 -1.70 28.13 -14.02
C LYS A 1018 -1.49 28.61 -12.57
N CYS A 1019 -1.88 27.84 -11.56
CA CYS A 1019 -1.84 28.29 -10.16
C CYS A 1019 -1.63 27.18 -9.12
N ASN A 1020 -1.32 25.96 -9.57
CA ASN A 1020 -0.95 24.79 -8.77
C ASN A 1020 -1.95 24.41 -7.66
N SER A 1021 -3.19 24.89 -7.72
CA SER A 1021 -4.26 24.37 -6.86
C SER A 1021 -4.57 22.94 -7.25
N THR A 1022 -4.60 22.02 -6.28
CA THR A 1022 -5.14 20.69 -6.48
C THR A 1022 -6.61 20.75 -6.93
N ILE A 1023 -6.95 19.89 -7.89
CA ILE A 1023 -8.27 19.73 -8.48
C ILE A 1023 -8.56 18.23 -8.54
N GLU A 1024 -9.77 17.84 -8.14
CA GLU A 1024 -10.31 16.49 -8.22
C GLU A 1024 -11.35 16.40 -9.34
N LYS A 1025 -11.44 15.24 -10.00
CA LYS A 1025 -12.41 15.05 -11.09
C LYS A 1025 -13.82 14.80 -10.55
N ASN A 1026 -14.60 15.87 -10.35
CA ASN A 1026 -15.95 15.82 -9.79
C ASN A 1026 -17.09 15.67 -10.83
N GLY A 1027 -16.78 15.38 -12.09
CA GLY A 1027 -17.73 15.34 -13.21
C GLY A 1027 -17.31 14.37 -14.32
N GLY A 1028 -18.24 14.05 -15.21
CA GLY A 1028 -17.96 13.18 -16.35
C GLY A 1028 -17.10 13.86 -17.40
N CYS A 1029 -17.23 15.18 -17.53
CA CYS A 1029 -16.55 16.00 -18.53
C CYS A 1029 -15.02 16.05 -18.35
N ASN A 1030 -14.28 16.15 -19.46
CA ASN A 1030 -12.84 16.40 -19.49
C ASN A 1030 -12.44 17.88 -19.61
N HIS A 1031 -13.42 18.77 -19.85
CA HIS A 1031 -13.24 20.22 -19.70
C HIS A 1031 -13.27 20.58 -18.20
N MET A 1032 -12.25 21.27 -17.70
CA MET A 1032 -12.23 21.73 -16.30
C MET A 1032 -11.89 23.21 -16.17
N THR A 1033 -12.73 23.94 -15.44
CA THR A 1033 -12.51 25.33 -15.04
C THR A 1033 -11.95 25.38 -13.62
N CYS A 1034 -10.72 25.87 -13.45
CA CYS A 1034 -10.10 25.99 -12.12
C CYS A 1034 -10.87 26.97 -11.23
N ARG A 1035 -11.39 26.51 -10.08
CA ARG A 1035 -12.14 27.35 -9.12
C ARG A 1035 -11.34 28.58 -8.63
N LYS A 1036 -10.02 28.44 -8.43
CA LYS A 1036 -9.15 29.49 -7.88
C LYS A 1036 -8.77 30.58 -8.91
N CYS A 1037 -8.50 30.23 -10.17
CA CYS A 1037 -7.98 31.18 -11.18
C CYS A 1037 -8.85 31.33 -12.44
N ARG A 1038 -10.01 30.64 -12.50
CA ARG A 1038 -10.95 30.59 -13.63
C ARG A 1038 -10.32 30.25 -14.99
N HIS A 1039 -9.20 29.51 -14.99
CA HIS A 1039 -8.58 29.00 -16.21
C HIS A 1039 -9.26 27.71 -16.66
N GLU A 1040 -9.58 27.65 -17.95
CA GLU A 1040 -10.19 26.51 -18.63
C GLU A 1040 -9.10 25.66 -19.31
N PHE A 1041 -8.99 24.40 -18.88
CA PHE A 1041 -7.97 23.46 -19.35
C PHE A 1041 -8.54 22.05 -19.51
N CYS A 1042 -7.83 21.21 -20.26
CA CYS A 1042 -8.18 19.81 -20.43
C CYS A 1042 -7.55 18.95 -19.32
N TRP A 1043 -8.35 18.14 -18.62
CA TRP A 1043 -7.87 17.23 -17.58
C TRP A 1043 -6.89 16.16 -18.09
N MET A 1044 -6.87 15.87 -19.40
CA MET A 1044 -5.96 14.88 -19.99
C MET A 1044 -4.55 15.40 -20.27
N CYS A 1045 -4.42 16.47 -21.08
CA CYS A 1045 -3.11 16.98 -21.50
C CYS A 1045 -2.61 18.17 -20.66
N MET A 1046 -3.42 18.71 -19.75
CA MET A 1046 -3.16 19.96 -19.01
C MET A 1046 -3.01 21.21 -19.90
N GLY A 1047 -3.32 21.10 -21.20
CA GLY A 1047 -3.32 22.20 -22.16
C GLY A 1047 -4.60 23.03 -22.12
N VAL A 1048 -4.54 24.21 -22.74
CA VAL A 1048 -5.61 25.22 -22.76
C VAL A 1048 -6.84 24.69 -23.50
N TRP A 1049 -8.04 24.84 -22.92
CA TRP A 1049 -9.26 24.30 -23.55
C TRP A 1049 -9.59 24.99 -24.87
N SER A 1050 -9.32 26.29 -25.00
CA SER A 1050 -9.59 27.09 -26.21
C SER A 1050 -8.85 26.63 -27.47
N GLU A 1051 -7.81 25.80 -27.34
CA GLU A 1051 -7.09 25.21 -28.48
C GLU A 1051 -7.73 23.88 -28.94
N HIS A 1052 -8.50 23.22 -28.06
CA HIS A 1052 -9.18 21.97 -28.36
C HIS A 1052 -10.33 22.22 -29.35
N GLY A 1053 -10.47 21.31 -30.33
CA GLY A 1053 -11.42 21.45 -31.44
C GLY A 1053 -10.88 22.24 -32.64
N THR A 1054 -9.70 22.86 -32.54
CA THR A 1054 -8.98 23.35 -33.73
C THR A 1054 -8.40 22.18 -34.54
N SER A 1055 -8.19 22.38 -35.85
CA SER A 1055 -7.57 21.37 -36.72
C SER A 1055 -6.07 21.15 -36.44
N TRP A 1056 -5.40 22.09 -35.77
CA TRP A 1056 -3.96 22.05 -35.51
C TRP A 1056 -3.58 21.46 -34.15
N TYR A 1057 -4.47 21.53 -33.15
CA TYR A 1057 -4.23 20.93 -31.82
C TYR A 1057 -4.79 19.51 -31.72
N ASN A 1058 -3.96 18.53 -31.31
CA ASN A 1058 -4.33 17.12 -31.25
C ASN A 1058 -4.04 16.52 -29.86
N CYS A 1059 -5.06 16.45 -29.00
CA CYS A 1059 -4.94 15.93 -27.63
C CYS A 1059 -4.82 14.39 -27.55
N ASN A 1060 -5.36 13.66 -28.53
CA ASN A 1060 -5.41 12.20 -28.55
C ASN A 1060 -4.14 11.54 -29.14
N ARG A 1061 -3.52 12.17 -30.13
CA ARG A 1061 -2.33 11.68 -30.85
C ARG A 1061 -1.09 11.61 -29.94
N PHE A 1062 -0.23 10.61 -30.15
CA PHE A 1062 1.07 10.48 -29.48
C PHE A 1062 2.21 10.92 -30.40
N GLU A 1063 3.06 11.85 -29.95
CA GLU A 1063 4.20 12.34 -30.73
C GLU A 1063 5.50 11.60 -30.38
N GLU A 1064 5.90 10.69 -31.26
CA GLU A 1064 7.18 9.99 -31.19
C GLU A 1064 8.34 10.96 -31.51
N LYS A 1065 9.09 11.37 -30.48
CA LYS A 1065 10.21 12.32 -30.53
C LYS A 1065 11.30 11.86 -31.51
N SER A 1066 11.28 12.38 -32.74
CA SER A 1066 12.14 11.97 -33.85
C SER A 1066 13.48 12.71 -33.89
N GLY A 1067 14.31 12.51 -32.87
CA GLY A 1067 15.67 13.09 -32.81
C GLY A 1067 16.64 12.23 -32.01
N SER A 1068 17.84 12.00 -32.56
CA SER A 1068 19.09 11.42 -31.99
C SER A 1068 19.06 10.16 -31.10
N ASP A 1069 18.16 10.08 -30.12
CA ASP A 1069 18.32 9.33 -28.87
C ASP A 1069 17.86 7.87 -28.99
N ALA A 1070 17.18 7.51 -30.08
CA ALA A 1070 16.65 6.17 -30.37
C ALA A 1070 17.72 5.07 -30.62
N ARG A 1071 18.99 5.32 -30.27
CA ARG A 1071 20.09 4.36 -30.41
C ARG A 1071 20.20 3.39 -29.23
N ASP A 1072 19.86 3.82 -28.02
CA ASP A 1072 20.03 3.01 -26.82
C ASP A 1072 18.78 2.18 -26.50
N ALA A 1073 18.98 0.95 -26.01
CA ALA A 1073 17.88 0.06 -25.63
C ALA A 1073 17.04 0.63 -24.48
N GLN A 1074 17.68 1.33 -23.54
CA GLN A 1074 17.02 2.00 -22.42
C GLN A 1074 16.10 3.14 -22.89
N ALA A 1075 16.51 3.90 -23.93
CA ALA A 1075 15.68 4.95 -24.53
C ALA A 1075 14.41 4.36 -25.17
N LYS A 1076 14.53 3.23 -25.88
CA LYS A 1076 13.37 2.51 -26.45
C LYS A 1076 12.43 1.99 -25.38
N SER A 1077 12.98 1.48 -24.26
CA SER A 1077 12.17 1.04 -23.12
C SER A 1077 11.36 2.21 -22.53
N ARG A 1078 12.00 3.36 -22.28
CA ARG A 1078 11.35 4.58 -21.78
C ARG A 1078 10.30 5.11 -22.75
N GLN A 1079 10.58 5.15 -24.06
CA GLN A 1079 9.60 5.53 -25.09
C GLN A 1079 8.39 4.58 -25.14
N SER A 1080 8.59 3.27 -24.93
CA SER A 1080 7.49 2.30 -24.89
C SER A 1080 6.59 2.45 -23.66
N LEU A 1081 7.17 2.91 -22.54
CA LEU A 1081 6.45 3.24 -21.30
C LEU A 1081 5.73 4.60 -21.42
N GLU A 1082 6.39 5.64 -21.95
CA GLU A 1082 5.76 6.94 -22.27
C GLU A 1082 4.54 6.74 -23.19
N ARG A 1083 4.68 5.91 -24.25
CA ARG A 1083 3.56 5.54 -25.13
C ARG A 1083 2.48 4.78 -24.38
N TYR A 1084 2.82 3.78 -23.56
CA TYR A 1084 1.82 3.03 -22.78
C TYR A 1084 1.01 3.95 -21.86
N LEU A 1085 1.68 4.78 -21.05
CA LEU A 1085 1.05 5.72 -20.13
C LEU A 1085 0.12 6.72 -20.86
N HIS A 1086 0.47 7.17 -22.07
CA HIS A 1086 -0.39 8.05 -22.87
C HIS A 1086 -1.74 7.41 -23.23
N TYR A 1087 -1.73 6.15 -23.68
CA TYR A 1087 -2.97 5.44 -24.03
C TYR A 1087 -3.71 4.91 -22.79
N TYR A 1088 -2.98 4.46 -21.76
CA TYR A 1088 -3.54 3.98 -20.50
C TYR A 1088 -4.29 5.05 -19.72
N ASN A 1089 -3.71 6.24 -19.54
CA ASN A 1089 -4.39 7.34 -18.83
C ASN A 1089 -5.69 7.78 -19.53
N ARG A 1090 -5.77 7.65 -20.86
CA ARG A 1090 -7.00 7.94 -21.64
C ARG A 1090 -8.04 6.82 -21.52
N TYR A 1091 -7.60 5.54 -21.61
CA TYR A 1091 -8.44 4.38 -21.31
C TYR A 1091 -9.07 4.49 -19.91
N ALA A 1092 -8.25 4.71 -18.87
CA ALA A 1092 -8.69 4.80 -17.48
C ALA A 1092 -9.62 6.01 -17.23
N ASN A 1093 -9.35 7.16 -17.87
CA ASN A 1093 -10.24 8.31 -17.82
C ASN A 1093 -11.64 8.00 -18.38
N HIS A 1094 -11.73 7.43 -19.58
CA HIS A 1094 -13.03 7.11 -20.18
C HIS A 1094 -13.78 6.02 -19.38
N GLU A 1095 -13.07 5.10 -18.71
CA GLU A 1095 -13.64 4.17 -17.72
C GLU A 1095 -14.22 4.90 -16.48
N GLN A 1096 -13.48 5.86 -15.92
CA GLN A 1096 -13.92 6.65 -14.77
C GLN A 1096 -15.11 7.57 -15.12
N SER A 1097 -15.04 8.28 -16.24
CA SER A 1097 -16.16 9.10 -16.74
C SER A 1097 -17.38 8.25 -17.08
N ALA A 1098 -17.23 7.05 -17.63
CA ALA A 1098 -18.37 6.15 -17.87
C ALA A 1098 -19.06 5.69 -16.56
N LYS A 1099 -18.31 5.58 -15.45
CA LYS A 1099 -18.89 5.35 -14.11
C LYS A 1099 -19.65 6.59 -13.63
N LEU A 1100 -19.05 7.79 -13.73
CA LEU A 1100 -19.70 9.04 -13.34
C LEU A 1100 -20.95 9.36 -14.19
N ASP A 1101 -20.94 9.04 -15.48
CA ASP A 1101 -22.10 9.18 -16.37
C ASP A 1101 -23.25 8.21 -16.02
N LYS A 1102 -22.95 7.09 -15.34
CA LYS A 1102 -23.96 6.19 -14.77
C LYS A 1102 -24.62 6.79 -13.52
N ASP A 1103 -23.88 7.53 -12.72
CA ASP A 1103 -24.46 8.33 -11.63
C ASP A 1103 -25.27 9.51 -12.18
N ILE A 1104 -24.83 10.12 -13.30
CA ILE A 1104 -25.62 11.11 -14.03
C ILE A 1104 -26.93 10.50 -14.52
N TYR A 1105 -26.99 9.23 -14.94
CA TYR A 1105 -28.25 8.56 -15.30
C TYR A 1105 -29.24 8.49 -14.12
N LEU A 1106 -28.78 8.02 -12.96
CA LEU A 1106 -29.60 7.94 -11.73
C LEU A 1106 -30.02 9.33 -11.21
N LYS A 1107 -29.19 10.35 -11.41
CA LYS A 1107 -29.54 11.76 -11.15
C LYS A 1107 -30.50 12.30 -12.22
N THR A 1108 -30.41 11.82 -13.46
CA THR A 1108 -31.26 12.24 -14.58
C THR A 1108 -32.69 11.80 -14.40
N GLU A 1109 -32.98 10.57 -13.93
CA GLU A 1109 -34.35 10.17 -13.59
C GLU A 1109 -34.99 11.14 -12.57
N LYS A 1110 -34.23 11.57 -11.56
CA LYS A 1110 -34.68 12.57 -10.58
C LYS A 1110 -34.85 13.96 -11.20
N LYS A 1111 -33.93 14.41 -12.07
CA LYS A 1111 -34.09 15.65 -12.86
C LYS A 1111 -35.34 15.58 -13.75
N MET A 1112 -35.66 14.42 -14.34
CA MET A 1112 -36.83 14.20 -15.19
C MET A 1112 -38.14 14.35 -14.39
N GLN A 1113 -38.22 13.74 -13.20
CA GLN A 1113 -39.36 13.91 -12.29
C GLN A 1113 -39.49 15.35 -11.78
N GLN A 1114 -38.36 16.01 -11.47
CA GLN A 1114 -38.35 17.42 -11.07
C GLN A 1114 -38.83 18.35 -12.20
N LEU A 1115 -38.39 18.15 -13.43
CA LEU A 1115 -38.86 18.90 -14.61
C LEU A 1115 -40.35 18.70 -14.89
N GLN A 1116 -40.87 17.47 -14.77
CA GLN A 1116 -42.31 17.20 -14.87
C GLN A 1116 -43.11 18.03 -13.85
N ASN A 1117 -42.61 18.11 -12.60
CA ASN A 1117 -43.27 18.84 -11.52
C ASN A 1117 -43.09 20.38 -11.59
N SER A 1118 -41.95 20.88 -12.07
CA SER A 1118 -41.63 22.32 -12.07
C SER A 1118 -41.99 23.04 -13.37
N SER A 1119 -41.91 22.37 -14.52
CA SER A 1119 -42.12 22.98 -15.84
C SER A 1119 -43.32 22.43 -16.61
N GLY A 1120 -44.01 21.41 -16.07
CA GLY A 1120 -45.22 20.84 -16.66
C GLY A 1120 -45.02 20.10 -18.00
N MET A 1121 -43.78 19.81 -18.39
CA MET A 1121 -43.48 19.01 -19.57
C MET A 1121 -44.03 17.58 -19.40
N SER A 1122 -44.58 17.02 -20.48
CA SER A 1122 -45.08 15.64 -20.46
C SER A 1122 -43.95 14.61 -20.34
N TRP A 1123 -44.28 13.40 -19.88
CA TRP A 1123 -43.32 12.29 -19.75
C TRP A 1123 -42.56 12.00 -21.07
N ILE A 1124 -43.26 12.07 -22.20
CA ILE A 1124 -42.70 11.90 -23.56
C ILE A 1124 -41.69 13.01 -23.88
N GLU A 1125 -42.02 14.25 -23.55
CA GLU A 1125 -41.17 15.42 -23.82
C GLU A 1125 -39.89 15.48 -22.99
N VAL A 1126 -39.76 14.62 -21.99
CA VAL A 1126 -38.64 14.54 -21.05
C VAL A 1126 -37.76 13.31 -21.33
N GLN A 1127 -38.24 12.33 -22.10
CA GLN A 1127 -37.52 11.10 -22.48
C GLN A 1127 -36.22 11.35 -23.27
N PHE A 1128 -36.05 12.53 -23.89
CA PHE A 1128 -34.80 12.88 -24.58
C PHE A 1128 -33.56 12.86 -23.67
N LEU A 1129 -33.73 13.11 -22.36
CA LEU A 1129 -32.62 13.08 -21.39
C LEU A 1129 -32.12 11.65 -21.14
N ASP A 1130 -33.03 10.67 -21.09
CA ASP A 1130 -32.71 9.24 -21.01
C ASP A 1130 -31.98 8.78 -22.27
N GLN A 1131 -32.50 9.12 -23.46
CA GLN A 1131 -31.86 8.83 -24.75
C GLN A 1131 -30.46 9.47 -24.87
N ALA A 1132 -30.31 10.73 -24.45
CA ALA A 1132 -29.03 11.45 -24.45
C ALA A 1132 -28.02 10.83 -23.47
N SER A 1133 -28.47 10.39 -22.29
CA SER A 1133 -27.60 9.76 -21.28
C SER A 1133 -27.15 8.37 -21.73
N GLN A 1134 -28.05 7.56 -22.29
CA GLN A 1134 -27.71 6.29 -22.93
C GLN A 1134 -26.73 6.50 -24.10
N ALA A 1135 -26.97 7.48 -24.97
CA ALA A 1135 -26.06 7.79 -26.08
C ALA A 1135 -24.66 8.18 -25.58
N LEU A 1136 -24.56 9.01 -24.54
CA LEU A 1136 -23.30 9.42 -23.91
C LEU A 1136 -22.53 8.21 -23.36
N GLN A 1137 -23.18 7.35 -22.58
CA GLN A 1137 -22.56 6.13 -22.02
C GLN A 1137 -22.04 5.19 -23.12
N HIS A 1138 -22.85 4.91 -24.15
CA HIS A 1138 -22.41 4.09 -25.28
C HIS A 1138 -21.21 4.71 -26.02
N CYS A 1139 -21.16 6.04 -26.18
CA CYS A 1139 -20.04 6.70 -26.83
C CYS A 1139 -18.78 6.69 -25.96
N ARG A 1140 -18.87 6.89 -24.64
CA ARG A 1140 -17.71 6.75 -23.73
C ARG A 1140 -17.16 5.33 -23.69
N GLN A 1141 -18.02 4.31 -23.68
CA GLN A 1141 -17.55 2.91 -23.74
C GLN A 1141 -16.81 2.63 -25.06
N VAL A 1142 -17.30 3.13 -26.21
CA VAL A 1142 -16.57 3.02 -27.49
C VAL A 1142 -15.24 3.77 -27.45
N LEU A 1143 -15.21 5.02 -26.95
CA LEU A 1143 -13.97 5.81 -26.82
C LEU A 1143 -12.92 5.15 -25.91
N LYS A 1144 -13.33 4.47 -24.83
CA LYS A 1144 -12.40 3.68 -24.01
C LYS A 1144 -11.65 2.65 -24.84
N TRP A 1145 -12.34 1.94 -25.73
CA TRP A 1145 -11.75 0.88 -26.55
C TRP A 1145 -11.07 1.38 -27.83
N THR A 1146 -11.37 2.59 -28.33
CA THR A 1146 -10.56 3.20 -29.40
C THR A 1146 -9.13 3.46 -28.96
N TYR A 1147 -8.90 3.86 -27.70
CA TYR A 1147 -7.55 4.05 -27.16
C TYR A 1147 -6.77 2.72 -27.02
N ALA A 1148 -7.41 1.64 -26.56
CA ALA A 1148 -6.80 0.32 -26.52
C ALA A 1148 -6.49 -0.24 -27.93
N PHE A 1149 -7.31 0.08 -28.93
CA PHE A 1149 -7.08 -0.24 -30.34
C PHE A 1149 -5.89 0.56 -30.92
N ALA A 1150 -5.89 1.88 -30.70
CA ALA A 1150 -4.85 2.80 -31.18
C ALA A 1150 -3.44 2.46 -30.68
N TYR A 1151 -3.30 2.02 -29.43
CA TYR A 1151 -2.00 1.63 -28.87
C TYR A 1151 -1.26 0.59 -29.72
N TYR A 1152 -1.97 -0.42 -30.21
CA TYR A 1152 -1.44 -1.52 -31.02
C TYR A 1152 -1.37 -1.23 -32.52
N LEU A 1153 -1.88 -0.09 -32.99
CA LEU A 1153 -1.97 0.26 -34.39
C LEU A 1153 -0.59 0.71 -34.95
N ALA A 1154 -0.24 0.24 -36.15
CA ALA A 1154 0.98 0.65 -36.86
C ALA A 1154 0.70 1.91 -37.69
N ARG A 1155 1.54 2.95 -37.55
CA ARG A 1155 1.26 4.31 -38.04
C ARG A 1155 1.26 4.38 -39.58
N ASN A 1156 0.08 4.57 -40.17
CA ASN A 1156 -0.16 4.73 -41.60
C ASN A 1156 -1.36 5.69 -41.86
N ASN A 1157 -1.70 5.98 -43.12
CA ASN A 1157 -2.77 6.92 -43.47
C ASN A 1157 -4.15 6.56 -42.86
N LEU A 1158 -4.47 5.26 -42.69
CA LEU A 1158 -5.72 4.84 -42.05
C LEU A 1158 -5.71 5.15 -40.55
N THR A 1159 -4.53 5.12 -39.91
CA THR A 1159 -4.40 5.54 -38.50
C THR A 1159 -4.63 7.03 -38.30
N GLU A 1160 -4.26 7.87 -39.27
CA GLU A 1160 -4.53 9.32 -39.17
C GLU A 1160 -6.04 9.60 -39.29
N ILE A 1161 -6.71 8.98 -40.26
CA ILE A 1161 -8.18 9.04 -40.42
C ILE A 1161 -8.90 8.52 -39.16
N PHE A 1162 -8.37 7.47 -38.51
CA PHE A 1162 -8.89 6.95 -37.26
C PHE A 1162 -8.67 7.91 -36.07
N GLU A 1163 -7.48 8.51 -35.95
CA GLU A 1163 -7.18 9.52 -34.93
C GLU A 1163 -8.07 10.77 -35.08
N ASP A 1164 -8.36 11.21 -36.32
CA ASP A 1164 -9.29 12.31 -36.59
C ASP A 1164 -10.75 11.93 -36.26
N ASN A 1165 -11.22 10.74 -36.68
CA ASN A 1165 -12.56 10.25 -36.33
C ASN A 1165 -12.73 10.06 -34.81
N GLN A 1166 -11.67 9.64 -34.11
CA GLN A 1166 -11.65 9.53 -32.64
C GLN A 1166 -11.77 10.92 -31.99
N LYS A 1167 -10.98 11.90 -32.46
CA LYS A 1167 -11.01 13.30 -31.99
C LYS A 1167 -12.39 13.94 -32.18
N ASP A 1168 -13.02 13.73 -33.34
CA ASP A 1168 -14.37 14.22 -33.63
C ASP A 1168 -15.44 13.59 -32.71
N LEU A 1169 -15.32 12.31 -32.35
CA LEU A 1169 -16.22 11.63 -31.42
C LEU A 1169 -15.97 12.06 -29.96
N GLU A 1170 -14.71 12.21 -29.54
CA GLU A 1170 -14.34 12.68 -28.19
C GLU A 1170 -14.83 14.10 -27.96
N MET A 1171 -14.57 15.01 -28.90
CA MET A 1171 -15.07 16.38 -28.84
C MET A 1171 -16.60 16.42 -28.79
N ALA A 1172 -17.30 15.57 -29.54
CA ALA A 1172 -18.76 15.47 -29.47
C ALA A 1172 -19.26 15.01 -28.09
N VAL A 1173 -18.61 13.99 -27.52
CA VAL A 1173 -18.96 13.41 -26.21
C VAL A 1173 -18.77 14.40 -25.06
N GLU A 1174 -17.62 15.08 -24.98
CA GLU A 1174 -17.40 16.08 -23.93
C GLU A 1174 -18.37 17.27 -24.07
N ASN A 1175 -18.65 17.69 -25.32
CA ASN A 1175 -19.65 18.71 -25.63
C ASN A 1175 -21.09 18.33 -25.20
N LEU A 1176 -21.42 17.05 -25.12
CA LEU A 1176 -22.71 16.56 -24.61
C LEU A 1176 -22.67 16.41 -23.09
N SER A 1177 -21.55 15.93 -22.54
CA SER A 1177 -21.30 15.81 -21.08
C SER A 1177 -21.46 17.14 -20.36
N GLU A 1178 -20.88 18.22 -20.91
CA GLU A 1178 -21.00 19.59 -20.40
C GLU A 1178 -22.46 20.06 -20.26
N MET A 1179 -23.37 19.58 -21.12
CA MET A 1179 -24.78 19.96 -21.06
C MET A 1179 -25.54 19.29 -19.91
N PHE A 1180 -25.12 18.09 -19.48
CA PHE A 1180 -25.71 17.41 -18.32
C PHE A 1180 -25.30 18.05 -16.99
N GLU A 1181 -24.15 18.72 -16.95
CA GLU A 1181 -23.58 19.39 -15.78
C GLU A 1181 -24.20 20.80 -15.56
N LYS A 1182 -24.94 21.34 -16.54
CA LYS A 1182 -25.66 22.63 -16.43
C LYS A 1182 -26.91 22.56 -15.53
N PRO A 1183 -27.31 23.71 -14.91
CA PRO A 1183 -28.44 23.77 -13.99
C PRO A 1183 -29.79 23.53 -14.68
N ILE A 1184 -30.74 23.00 -13.92
CA ILE A 1184 -32.01 22.44 -14.44
C ILE A 1184 -32.87 23.51 -15.13
N ASP A 1185 -32.87 24.73 -14.62
CA ASP A 1185 -33.69 25.84 -15.13
C ASP A 1185 -33.30 26.27 -16.56
N GLN A 1186 -32.07 25.95 -16.99
CA GLN A 1186 -31.58 26.22 -18.34
C GLN A 1186 -31.88 25.08 -19.33
N LEU A 1187 -32.18 23.86 -18.86
CA LEU A 1187 -32.36 22.67 -19.71
C LEU A 1187 -33.58 22.77 -20.65
N GLN A 1188 -34.60 23.56 -20.31
CA GLN A 1188 -35.78 23.75 -21.16
C GLN A 1188 -35.41 24.40 -22.50
N ASN A 1189 -34.57 25.44 -22.46
CA ASN A 1189 -34.11 26.15 -23.66
C ASN A 1189 -33.07 25.34 -24.44
N LEU A 1190 -32.32 24.46 -23.77
CA LEU A 1190 -31.26 23.63 -24.35
C LEU A 1190 -31.76 22.29 -24.92
N LYS A 1191 -33.07 22.04 -24.94
CA LYS A 1191 -33.64 20.76 -25.41
C LYS A 1191 -33.32 20.43 -26.87
N VAL A 1192 -33.34 21.44 -27.76
CA VAL A 1192 -32.99 21.27 -29.18
C VAL A 1192 -31.50 20.95 -29.31
N ASP A 1193 -30.65 21.79 -28.72
CA ASP A 1193 -29.19 21.61 -28.68
C ASP A 1193 -28.78 20.22 -28.14
N MET A 1194 -29.42 19.74 -27.07
CA MET A 1194 -29.14 18.40 -26.52
C MET A 1194 -29.54 17.28 -27.49
N LEU A 1195 -30.69 17.40 -28.17
CA LEU A 1195 -31.12 16.44 -29.20
C LEU A 1195 -30.15 16.44 -30.39
N ASP A 1196 -29.74 17.61 -30.87
CA ASP A 1196 -28.82 17.74 -32.00
C ASP A 1196 -27.42 17.20 -31.66
N LYS A 1197 -26.86 17.57 -30.49
CA LYS A 1197 -25.59 16.99 -29.99
C LYS A 1197 -25.69 15.48 -29.76
N THR A 1198 -26.82 14.97 -29.26
CA THR A 1198 -27.06 13.52 -29.11
C THR A 1198 -27.08 12.82 -30.46
N SER A 1199 -27.74 13.40 -31.46
CA SER A 1199 -27.73 12.87 -32.83
C SER A 1199 -26.32 12.91 -33.43
N TYR A 1200 -25.54 13.95 -33.16
CA TYR A 1200 -24.18 14.13 -33.67
C TYR A 1200 -23.21 13.11 -33.04
N CYS A 1201 -23.24 12.91 -31.71
CA CYS A 1201 -22.48 11.86 -31.03
C CYS A 1201 -22.80 10.48 -31.62
N THR A 1202 -24.09 10.17 -31.80
CA THR A 1202 -24.54 8.89 -32.34
C THR A 1202 -24.08 8.69 -33.79
N LYS A 1203 -24.17 9.73 -34.64
CA LYS A 1203 -23.66 9.71 -36.02
C LYS A 1203 -22.14 9.48 -36.06
N ARG A 1204 -21.36 10.21 -35.25
CA ARG A 1204 -19.89 10.06 -35.18
C ARG A 1204 -19.47 8.69 -34.67
N ARG A 1205 -20.18 8.13 -33.68
CA ARG A 1205 -19.98 6.75 -33.19
C ARG A 1205 -20.21 5.74 -34.32
N ILE A 1206 -21.30 5.88 -35.08
CA ILE A 1206 -21.64 5.00 -36.20
C ILE A 1206 -20.60 5.09 -37.34
N ILE A 1207 -20.12 6.29 -37.66
CA ILE A 1207 -19.06 6.50 -38.68
C ILE A 1207 -17.78 5.77 -38.27
N LEU A 1208 -17.29 6.00 -37.04
CA LEU A 1208 -16.08 5.36 -36.53
C LEU A 1208 -16.20 3.82 -36.46
N LEU A 1209 -17.36 3.30 -36.04
CA LEU A 1209 -17.60 1.85 -35.98
C LEU A 1209 -17.74 1.20 -37.36
N ASN A 1210 -18.32 1.88 -38.35
CA ASN A 1210 -18.39 1.37 -39.72
C ASN A 1210 -17.02 1.35 -40.38
N ASP A 1211 -16.27 2.46 -40.36
CA ASP A 1211 -14.93 2.54 -40.96
C ASP A 1211 -13.96 1.51 -40.37
N THR A 1212 -13.94 1.37 -39.04
CA THR A 1212 -13.12 0.33 -38.39
C THR A 1212 -13.56 -1.08 -38.76
N ALA A 1213 -14.87 -1.38 -38.78
CA ALA A 1213 -15.39 -2.71 -39.11
C ALA A 1213 -15.17 -3.08 -40.59
N GLU A 1214 -15.34 -2.15 -41.53
CA GLU A 1214 -15.06 -2.41 -42.95
C GLU A 1214 -13.58 -2.69 -43.19
N ASN A 1215 -12.68 -1.90 -42.58
CA ASN A 1215 -11.24 -2.12 -42.67
C ASN A 1215 -10.74 -3.37 -41.89
N LEU A 1216 -11.43 -3.80 -40.82
CA LEU A 1216 -11.19 -5.10 -40.16
C LEU A 1216 -11.64 -6.28 -41.03
N LYS A 1217 -12.76 -6.12 -41.75
CA LYS A 1217 -13.36 -7.14 -42.61
C LYS A 1217 -12.58 -7.36 -43.91
N SER A 1218 -12.01 -6.29 -44.49
CA SER A 1218 -11.04 -6.38 -45.59
C SER A 1218 -9.67 -6.87 -45.13
N GLY A 1219 -9.27 -6.52 -43.90
CA GLY A 1219 -7.94 -6.79 -43.36
C GLY A 1219 -6.91 -5.70 -43.69
N ASN A 1220 -7.36 -4.45 -43.86
CA ASN A 1220 -6.51 -3.30 -44.18
C ASN A 1220 -5.70 -2.77 -42.97
N TRP A 1221 -6.07 -3.13 -41.74
CA TRP A 1221 -5.40 -2.65 -40.52
C TRP A 1221 -4.06 -3.35 -40.30
N GLU A 1222 -3.00 -2.56 -40.15
CA GLU A 1222 -1.68 -3.00 -39.72
C GLU A 1222 -1.52 -2.82 -38.21
N PHE A 1223 -1.06 -3.87 -37.53
CA PHE A 1223 -0.87 -3.88 -36.07
C PHE A 1223 0.58 -4.20 -35.73
N ASN A 1224 1.08 -3.57 -34.66
CA ASN A 1224 2.42 -3.81 -34.09
C ASN A 1224 2.55 -5.22 -33.44
N VAL A 1225 1.45 -5.99 -33.39
CA VAL A 1225 1.32 -7.27 -32.70
C VAL A 1225 0.46 -8.23 -33.52
N ALA A 1226 0.83 -9.50 -33.60
CA ALA A 1226 0.04 -10.52 -34.30
C ALA A 1226 -1.32 -10.77 -33.61
N LEU A 1227 -2.39 -10.80 -34.41
CA LEU A 1227 -3.77 -11.03 -33.92
C LEU A 1227 -4.10 -12.50 -33.61
N THR A 1228 -3.20 -13.43 -33.95
CA THR A 1228 -3.25 -14.88 -33.69
C THR A 1228 -3.03 -15.21 -32.21
#